data_AF-A0A1N7CRR6-F1
#
_entry.id   AF-A0A1N7CRR6-F1
#
_cell.length_a   1.000
_cell.length_b   1.000
_cell.length_c   1.000
_cell.angle_alpha   90.00
_cell.angle_beta   90.00
_cell.angle_gamma   90.00
#
_symmetry.space_group_name_H-M   'P 1'
#
loop_
_entity.id
_entity.type
_entity.pdbx_description
1 polymer ?
#
loop_
_entity_poly.entity_id
_entity_poly.type
_entity_poly.pdbx_seq_one_letter_code
_entity_poly.pdbx_strand_id
1 'polypeptide(L)'
;MGMDQRTPRLMAFDPRNLPVRSVDYWRNIENGPTQERVTRSLFDAAGRLAKQWDPRLWRLQPDDQSAPANLTTVYSLSAAALRTDSVDAGRQIDLPGLAGEGLRAWDGRGTHREVGYDDLLRPVVVLEQGAGQLRRCMERLKYGSPGRGDRDHNQYGQLIRHDDPAGSVLLESFSLTAQNLVQNRRFILDAVTPDWPEPEAERETLLEPGEGARSTWCLGPQGDVLEQMDALGHRQSKRLTRDGRLHENHLLLNGQDTWQPLVRDIRYSAEGQIEQETAGNGVQTTLRYSPDDGRLMERHARCAEQVLQDLFYTYDPMGNVLSIEDKALPVRYFANQRINPISRFIYDSLYQLLEANGWEAGAANQGPESVGRVDPAAVSNYRQTYRYDESGNLLELTHVGAQNHGRQLQAARYSNRCLPYRNGVPPTEDEICAAFDARGNCLEQDEGRFLAWDLRNQLSSVTPIERASRLNDGEIYVYDGSGLRVRKLRTLQAGARTLTAEVRYLPGLELRADSGTGESLQVIIVQGGLNSVRVLHWESPSPAGANDLYRYSFTDQLGSTSLELAQDGRIISREHFYPFGETAYLAGEDVIEVSYKTVRYSGKERDATGFYYYGYRYYMPGLQRWLNPDPAGDIDGLNLYAMVSNNPLTFRDADGLNKTGKYEIEVGVKNRLKLTAAALTSRVGVFKEATGKFSDVNDFKVVEVGAFNDYLVGGDEVKQNLQRYKQRYKALSSETSSSKVVGQPSNFGLGASISSYMLRSANDVFVDEPIDPDALNRHPDFVVERRFFAVMKKSDKLKPPEERQIYGLAELNAFTTKGKTEVDVVQVVVHPETQDGGTLKKEALAQATSVARLPILKGVGTFLTVHAIKAISKGADIRKIRTDAVNPRSARIAEKFDAKRVVNQ
;
A
#
# COMPACT_ATOMS: atom_id res chain seq x y z
N MET A 1 1.04 10.34 -32.16
CA MET A 1 1.75 9.38 -31.26
C MET A 1 3.22 9.33 -31.64
N GLY A 2 3.92 10.46 -31.50
CA GLY A 2 5.37 10.60 -31.65
C GLY A 2 6.10 10.85 -30.33
N MET A 3 5.41 10.89 -29.18
CA MET A 3 6.04 11.09 -27.88
C MET A 3 6.95 9.88 -27.55
N ASP A 4 6.38 8.67 -27.59
CA ASP A 4 7.06 7.42 -27.21
C ASP A 4 7.91 6.80 -28.33
N GLN A 5 7.98 7.48 -29.48
CA GLN A 5 8.73 6.96 -30.60
C GLN A 5 10.23 6.98 -30.29
N ARG A 6 10.85 5.79 -30.28
CA ARG A 6 12.28 5.57 -29.97
C ARG A 6 12.67 5.98 -28.54
N THR A 7 11.80 5.75 -27.57
CA THR A 7 12.10 5.94 -26.14
C THR A 7 12.07 4.63 -25.34
N PRO A 8 12.86 3.60 -25.70
CA PRO A 8 12.89 2.34 -24.96
C PRO A 8 13.56 2.52 -23.59
N ARG A 9 13.27 1.62 -22.64
CA ARG A 9 14.16 1.40 -21.49
C ARG A 9 15.23 0.40 -21.84
N LEU A 10 16.50 0.75 -21.63
CA LEU A 10 17.64 -0.13 -21.85
C LEU A 10 18.32 -0.50 -20.53
N MET A 11 18.78 -1.74 -20.43
CA MET A 11 19.58 -2.20 -19.28
C MET A 11 20.97 -2.61 -19.74
N ALA A 12 22.00 -2.12 -19.06
CA ALA A 12 23.38 -2.52 -19.28
C ALA A 12 23.87 -3.43 -18.15
N PHE A 13 24.52 -4.53 -18.51
CA PHE A 13 25.00 -5.54 -17.57
C PHE A 13 26.53 -5.61 -17.56
N ASP A 14 27.11 -5.86 -16.38
CA ASP A 14 28.53 -6.18 -16.26
C ASP A 14 28.82 -7.67 -16.62
N PRO A 15 30.09 -8.11 -16.66
CA PRO A 15 30.43 -9.51 -16.93
C PRO A 15 29.90 -10.53 -15.92
N ARG A 16 29.36 -10.09 -14.78
CA ARG A 16 28.70 -10.93 -13.76
C ARG A 16 27.19 -11.00 -13.97
N ASN A 17 26.67 -10.39 -15.04
CA ASN A 17 25.26 -10.26 -15.36
C ASN A 17 24.49 -9.43 -14.30
N LEU A 18 25.16 -8.44 -13.70
CA LEU A 18 24.54 -7.49 -12.77
C LEU A 18 24.14 -6.21 -13.52
N PRO A 19 22.92 -5.67 -13.31
CA PRO A 19 22.42 -4.51 -14.03
C PRO A 19 23.07 -3.22 -13.51
N VAL A 20 24.14 -2.77 -14.16
CA VAL A 20 24.94 -1.61 -13.71
C VAL A 20 24.43 -0.27 -14.24
N ARG A 21 23.54 -0.26 -15.23
CA ARG A 21 22.83 0.94 -15.70
C ARG A 21 21.42 0.60 -16.15
N SER A 22 20.49 1.51 -15.87
CA SER A 22 19.24 1.65 -16.60
C SER A 22 19.30 2.96 -17.37
N VAL A 23 18.93 2.94 -18.65
CA VAL A 23 18.88 4.13 -19.50
C VAL A 23 17.46 4.28 -20.01
N ASP A 24 16.79 5.32 -19.53
CA ASP A 24 15.51 5.77 -20.05
C ASP A 24 15.73 6.93 -21.02
N TYR A 25 14.85 7.08 -22.01
CA TYR A 25 14.91 8.17 -22.98
C TYR A 25 13.70 9.10 -22.77
N TRP A 26 14.00 10.31 -22.30
CA TRP A 26 13.00 11.32 -21.96
C TRP A 26 12.78 12.32 -23.11
N ARG A 27 11.53 12.69 -23.33
CA ARG A 27 11.09 13.72 -24.27
C ARG A 27 9.76 14.28 -23.78
N ASN A 28 9.58 15.60 -23.91
CA ASN A 28 8.34 16.31 -23.57
C ASN A 28 7.68 17.03 -24.76
N ILE A 29 8.30 17.01 -25.94
CA ILE A 29 7.75 17.60 -27.18
C ILE A 29 7.68 16.49 -28.22
N GLU A 30 6.49 16.24 -28.78
CA GLU A 30 6.28 15.21 -29.79
C GLU A 30 7.29 15.37 -30.95
N ASN A 31 7.95 14.28 -31.34
CA ASN A 31 9.01 14.25 -32.38
C ASN A 31 10.27 15.10 -32.11
N GLY A 32 10.42 15.69 -30.92
CA GLY A 32 11.64 16.40 -30.51
C GLY A 32 12.85 15.46 -30.28
N PRO A 33 14.05 15.99 -29.97
CA PRO A 33 15.17 15.15 -29.56
C PRO A 33 14.89 14.45 -28.22
N THR A 34 15.37 13.23 -28.06
CA THR A 34 15.34 12.49 -26.78
C THR A 34 16.56 12.83 -25.94
N GLN A 35 16.40 12.89 -24.63
CA GLN A 35 17.50 13.02 -23.65
C GLN A 35 17.65 11.72 -22.88
N GLU A 36 18.90 11.28 -22.68
CA GLU A 36 19.18 10.08 -21.88
C GLU A 36 19.05 10.38 -20.38
N ARG A 37 18.39 9.46 -19.67
CA ARG A 37 18.24 9.45 -18.20
C ARG A 37 18.92 8.19 -17.68
N VAL A 38 20.15 8.33 -17.20
CA VAL A 38 21.00 7.21 -16.80
C VAL A 38 20.96 7.01 -15.29
N THR A 39 20.24 6.00 -14.83
CA THR A 39 20.36 5.50 -13.45
C THR A 39 21.56 4.56 -13.38
N ARG A 40 22.47 4.78 -12.42
CA ARG A 40 23.68 3.99 -12.23
C ARG A 40 23.60 3.13 -10.99
N SER A 41 24.06 1.90 -11.09
CA SER A 41 24.20 0.98 -9.96
C SER A 41 25.64 0.47 -9.88
N LEU A 42 26.19 0.45 -8.67
CA LEU A 42 27.50 -0.13 -8.37
C LEU A 42 27.31 -1.32 -7.44
N PHE A 43 27.89 -2.46 -7.85
CA PHE A 43 27.90 -3.68 -7.06
C PHE A 43 29.29 -3.92 -6.51
N ASP A 44 29.38 -4.31 -5.24
CA ASP A 44 30.65 -4.69 -4.62
C ASP A 44 31.23 -5.99 -5.19
N ALA A 45 32.39 -6.43 -4.70
CA ALA A 45 33.05 -7.64 -5.18
C ALA A 45 32.19 -8.92 -5.02
N ALA A 46 31.32 -8.95 -4.01
CA ALA A 46 30.39 -10.05 -3.75
C ALA A 46 29.10 -9.97 -4.59
N GLY A 47 28.93 -8.92 -5.41
CA GLY A 47 27.78 -8.72 -6.28
C GLY A 47 26.56 -8.12 -5.56
N ARG A 48 26.75 -7.46 -4.43
CA ARG A 48 25.69 -6.77 -3.66
C ARG A 48 25.61 -5.31 -4.09
N LEU A 49 24.40 -4.77 -4.16
CA LEU A 49 24.15 -3.40 -4.62
C LEU A 49 24.63 -2.39 -3.58
N ALA A 50 25.82 -1.83 -3.78
CA ALA A 50 26.50 -1.01 -2.80
C ALA A 50 26.23 0.49 -2.96
N LYS A 51 25.99 0.96 -4.20
CA LYS A 51 25.64 2.36 -4.47
C LYS A 51 24.67 2.51 -5.63
N GLN A 52 23.79 3.50 -5.55
CA GLN A 52 22.85 3.87 -6.59
C GLN A 52 22.83 5.37 -6.83
N TRP A 53 22.79 5.79 -8.09
CA TRP A 53 22.61 7.18 -8.50
C TRP A 53 21.42 7.28 -9.45
N ASP A 54 20.60 8.29 -9.22
CA ASP A 54 19.59 8.75 -10.15
C ASP A 54 20.25 9.50 -11.33
N PRO A 55 19.50 9.81 -12.39
CA PRO A 55 20.05 10.50 -13.56
C PRO A 55 20.66 11.88 -13.26
N ARG A 56 20.12 12.64 -12.30
CA ARG A 56 20.60 14.00 -11.98
C ARG A 56 21.93 13.95 -11.23
N LEU A 57 22.01 13.16 -10.16
CA LEU A 57 23.24 13.02 -9.37
C LEU A 57 24.34 12.29 -10.15
N TRP A 58 23.97 11.35 -11.03
CA TRP A 58 24.94 10.73 -11.93
C TRP A 58 25.51 11.72 -12.94
N ARG A 59 24.67 12.63 -13.47
CA ARG A 59 25.09 13.67 -14.42
C ARG A 59 26.08 14.67 -13.81
N LEU A 60 26.10 14.86 -12.49
CA LEU A 60 27.06 15.72 -11.80
C LEU A 60 28.48 15.13 -11.74
N GLN A 61 28.65 13.81 -11.84
CA GLN A 61 29.94 13.14 -11.64
C GLN A 61 31.12 13.67 -12.48
N PRO A 62 30.95 14.03 -13.78
CA PRO A 62 32.05 14.58 -14.57
C PRO A 62 32.57 15.93 -14.07
N ASP A 63 31.66 16.79 -13.58
CA ASP A 63 31.97 18.15 -13.12
C ASP A 63 32.28 18.18 -11.61
N ASP A 64 31.76 17.22 -10.87
CA ASP A 64 31.83 17.12 -9.42
C ASP A 64 31.94 15.65 -8.99
N GLN A 65 33.17 15.16 -8.89
CA GLN A 65 33.46 13.79 -8.45
C GLN A 65 33.10 13.55 -6.97
N SER A 66 32.78 14.61 -6.21
CA SER A 66 32.33 14.50 -4.82
C SER A 66 30.82 14.29 -4.70
N ALA A 67 30.06 14.44 -5.80
CA ALA A 67 28.61 14.24 -5.79
C ALA A 67 28.27 12.84 -5.23
N PRO A 68 27.43 12.77 -4.18
CA PRO A 68 27.14 11.50 -3.50
C PRO A 68 26.26 10.59 -4.36
N ALA A 69 26.25 9.31 -4.01
CA ALA A 69 25.20 8.38 -4.45
C ALA A 69 23.90 8.68 -3.70
N ASN A 70 22.75 8.56 -4.36
CA ASN A 70 21.44 8.67 -3.71
C ASN A 70 21.33 7.74 -2.50
N LEU A 71 21.85 6.53 -2.66
CA LEU A 71 21.90 5.50 -1.63
C LEU A 71 23.24 4.78 -1.68
N THR A 72 23.90 4.69 -0.53
CA THR A 72 25.05 3.81 -0.29
C THR A 72 24.66 2.78 0.77
N THR A 73 24.97 1.51 0.53
CA THR A 73 24.69 0.43 1.48
C THR A 73 25.95 -0.35 1.81
N VAL A 74 26.21 -0.50 3.11
CA VAL A 74 27.25 -1.37 3.65
C VAL A 74 26.59 -2.64 4.17
N TYR A 75 27.11 -3.77 3.73
CA TYR A 75 26.60 -5.08 4.09
C TYR A 75 27.54 -5.81 5.04
N SER A 76 26.96 -6.62 5.92
CA SER A 76 27.68 -7.68 6.61
C SER A 76 28.26 -8.68 5.60
N LEU A 77 29.17 -9.57 6.03
CA LEU A 77 29.56 -10.70 5.19
C LEU A 77 28.34 -11.53 4.77
N SER A 78 27.33 -11.62 5.65
CA SER A 78 25.99 -12.21 5.46
C SER A 78 25.03 -11.54 4.48
N ALA A 79 25.45 -10.45 3.84
CA ALA A 79 24.61 -9.64 2.95
C ALA A 79 23.39 -8.99 3.64
N ALA A 80 23.38 -8.94 4.98
CA ALA A 80 22.46 -8.08 5.71
C ALA A 80 22.95 -6.64 5.56
N ALA A 81 22.05 -5.70 5.26
CA ALA A 81 22.38 -4.29 5.26
C ALA A 81 22.63 -3.86 6.71
N LEU A 82 23.83 -3.34 6.99
CA LEU A 82 24.22 -2.87 8.32
C LEU A 82 24.17 -1.35 8.42
N ARG A 83 24.40 -0.66 7.30
CA ARG A 83 24.34 0.79 7.22
C ARG A 83 23.85 1.22 5.85
N THR A 84 22.93 2.17 5.84
CA THR A 84 22.53 2.92 4.66
C THR A 84 22.88 4.38 4.87
N ASP A 85 23.44 5.02 3.86
CA ASP A 85 23.55 6.47 3.79
C ASP A 85 22.75 6.91 2.56
N SER A 86 21.60 7.53 2.82
CA SER A 86 20.75 8.14 1.79
C SER A 86 20.94 9.65 1.78
N VAL A 87 20.95 10.27 0.60
CA VAL A 87 20.93 11.74 0.50
C VAL A 87 19.58 12.34 0.91
N ASP A 88 18.52 11.54 0.78
CA ASP A 88 17.15 11.96 1.12
C ASP A 88 16.87 11.60 2.58
N ALA A 89 17.04 10.33 2.95
CA ALA A 89 16.72 9.82 4.28
C ALA A 89 17.89 9.89 5.28
N GLY A 90 19.09 10.33 4.90
CA GLY A 90 20.24 10.36 5.81
C GLY A 90 20.77 8.98 6.19
N ARG A 91 21.52 8.91 7.29
CA ARG A 91 22.18 7.69 7.75
C ARG A 91 21.24 6.82 8.59
N GLN A 92 21.27 5.51 8.36
CA GLN A 92 20.68 4.49 9.23
C GLN A 92 21.71 3.39 9.46
N ILE A 93 21.73 2.85 10.67
CA ILE A 93 22.58 1.73 11.05
C ILE A 93 21.70 0.72 11.77
N ASP A 94 21.72 -0.52 11.32
CA ASP A 94 21.00 -1.62 11.94
C ASP A 94 22.00 -2.68 12.40
N LEU A 95 21.89 -3.09 13.66
CA LEU A 95 22.62 -4.21 14.23
C LEU A 95 21.66 -5.37 14.45
N PRO A 96 21.65 -6.36 13.54
CA PRO A 96 20.90 -7.56 13.75
C PRO A 96 21.59 -8.52 14.74
N GLY A 97 20.78 -9.35 15.40
CA GLY A 97 21.18 -10.50 16.17
C GLY A 97 21.53 -11.70 15.29
N LEU A 98 21.75 -12.84 15.93
CA LEU A 98 22.27 -14.04 15.27
C LEU A 98 21.23 -14.73 14.40
N ALA A 99 20.01 -14.82 14.91
CA ALA A 99 18.87 -15.28 14.18
C ALA A 99 18.20 -14.05 13.58
N GLY A 100 19.00 -13.07 13.10
CA GLY A 100 18.68 -11.65 13.15
C GLY A 100 17.19 -11.49 13.33
N GLU A 101 16.62 -11.24 14.53
CA GLU A 101 17.05 -10.40 15.69
C GLU A 101 17.21 -8.86 15.64
N GLY A 102 16.21 -8.00 15.84
CA GLY A 102 16.34 -6.57 15.54
C GLY A 102 16.79 -5.92 16.80
N LEU A 103 18.10 -5.94 17.07
CA LEU A 103 18.60 -5.65 18.41
C LEU A 103 18.71 -4.16 18.62
N ARG A 104 19.44 -3.48 17.73
CA ARG A 104 19.69 -2.05 17.85
C ARG A 104 19.66 -1.36 16.50
N ALA A 105 19.15 -0.14 16.49
CA ALA A 105 19.19 0.74 15.33
C ALA A 105 19.61 2.15 15.74
N TRP A 106 20.36 2.81 14.86
CA TRP A 106 20.74 4.22 15.00
C TRP A 106 20.45 4.98 13.72
N ASP A 107 20.26 6.29 13.86
CA ASP A 107 19.95 7.13 12.72
C ASP A 107 20.72 8.46 12.73
N GLY A 108 20.63 9.22 11.62
CA GLY A 108 21.32 10.50 11.45
C GLY A 108 20.94 11.58 12.45
N ARG A 109 19.79 11.47 13.14
CA ARG A 109 19.37 12.39 14.21
C ARG A 109 19.97 12.03 15.57
N GLY A 110 20.74 10.94 15.64
CA GLY A 110 21.23 10.39 16.89
C GLY A 110 20.14 9.62 17.67
N THR A 111 19.05 9.23 17.01
CA THR A 111 18.08 8.30 17.59
C THR A 111 18.75 6.95 17.79
N HIS A 112 18.49 6.32 18.92
CA HIS A 112 18.88 4.94 19.22
C HIS A 112 17.63 4.16 19.64
N ARG A 113 17.37 3.06 18.95
CA ARG A 113 16.28 2.13 19.26
C ARG A 113 16.87 0.78 19.64
N GLU A 114 16.37 0.18 20.71
CA GLU A 114 16.73 -1.17 21.16
C GLU A 114 15.46 -2.01 21.35
N VAL A 115 15.48 -3.26 20.91
CA VAL A 115 14.37 -4.20 21.12
C VAL A 115 14.86 -5.37 21.96
N GLY A 116 14.16 -5.65 23.05
CA GLY A 116 14.37 -6.84 23.86
C GLY A 116 13.40 -7.94 23.45
N TYR A 117 13.87 -9.19 23.54
CA TYR A 117 13.14 -10.38 23.13
C TYR A 117 13.04 -11.39 24.27
N ASP A 118 12.03 -12.25 24.22
CA ASP A 118 11.99 -13.46 25.05
C ASP A 118 12.79 -14.62 24.42
N ASP A 119 12.83 -15.77 25.10
CA ASP A 119 13.55 -16.97 24.63
C ASP A 119 13.01 -17.54 23.30
N LEU A 120 11.83 -17.11 22.85
CA LEU A 120 11.24 -17.49 21.56
C LEU A 120 11.46 -16.42 20.48
N LEU A 121 12.34 -15.44 20.75
CA LEU A 121 12.65 -14.31 19.87
C LEU A 121 11.42 -13.47 19.52
N ARG A 122 10.47 -13.36 20.45
CA ARG A 122 9.32 -12.45 20.31
C ARG A 122 9.65 -11.13 21.02
N PRO A 123 9.40 -9.96 20.40
CA PRO A 123 9.64 -8.67 21.04
C PRO A 123 8.82 -8.54 22.33
N VAL A 124 9.46 -8.16 23.43
CA VAL A 124 8.82 -7.91 24.74
C VAL A 124 8.95 -6.47 25.21
N VAL A 125 9.96 -5.74 24.71
CA VAL A 125 10.20 -4.34 25.06
C VAL A 125 10.84 -3.59 23.90
N VAL A 126 10.44 -2.34 23.69
CA VAL A 126 11.08 -1.42 22.75
C VAL A 126 11.51 -0.17 23.52
N LEU A 127 12.80 0.13 23.46
CA LEU A 127 13.43 1.26 24.13
C LEU A 127 13.94 2.25 23.09
N GLU A 128 13.66 3.53 23.28
CA GLU A 128 14.08 4.60 22.37
C GLU A 128 14.78 5.72 23.13
N GLN A 129 15.76 6.34 22.48
CA GLN A 129 16.54 7.43 23.03
C GLN A 129 16.92 8.40 21.91
N GLY A 130 16.54 9.66 22.04
CA GLY A 130 17.03 10.74 21.18
C GLY A 130 18.39 11.29 21.64
N ALA A 131 19.05 12.07 20.77
CA ALA A 131 20.29 12.73 21.11
C ALA A 131 20.13 13.65 22.34
N GLY A 132 20.93 13.39 23.40
CA GLY A 132 20.86 14.15 24.65
C GLY A 132 19.60 13.93 25.48
N GLN A 133 18.72 13.00 25.08
CA GLN A 133 17.50 12.67 25.81
C GLN A 133 17.68 11.44 26.70
N LEU A 134 16.83 11.32 27.71
CA LEU A 134 16.74 10.10 28.52
C LEU A 134 16.17 8.96 27.68
N ARG A 135 16.68 7.76 27.92
CA ARG A 135 16.14 6.52 27.34
C ARG A 135 14.76 6.25 27.93
N ARG A 136 13.78 5.92 27.07
CA ARG A 136 12.39 5.61 27.46
C ARG A 136 11.94 4.26 26.92
N CYS A 137 11.07 3.60 27.67
CA CYS A 137 10.37 2.39 27.28
C CYS A 137 9.10 2.75 26.50
N MET A 138 9.20 2.69 25.17
CA MET A 138 8.13 3.08 24.26
C MET A 138 7.09 2.00 24.03
N GLU A 139 7.48 0.73 24.14
CA GLU A 139 6.55 -0.38 24.03
C GLU A 139 6.86 -1.50 25.02
N ARG A 140 5.81 -2.17 25.50
CA ARG A 140 5.89 -3.44 26.21
C ARG A 140 4.86 -4.42 25.65
N LEU A 141 5.31 -5.65 25.41
CA LEU A 141 4.49 -6.69 24.78
C LEU A 141 4.43 -7.90 25.71
N LYS A 142 3.23 -8.46 25.87
CA LYS A 142 2.97 -9.64 26.70
C LYS A 142 2.25 -10.71 25.90
N TYR A 143 2.78 -11.92 25.94
CA TYR A 143 2.23 -13.07 25.21
C TYR A 143 1.54 -14.06 26.16
N GLY A 144 0.46 -14.67 25.67
CA GLY A 144 -0.25 -15.74 26.37
C GLY A 144 0.60 -17.01 26.47
N SER A 145 0.62 -17.59 27.65
CA SER A 145 1.30 -18.85 28.00
C SER A 145 0.56 -19.51 29.17
N PRO A 146 0.78 -20.79 29.46
CA PRO A 146 0.19 -21.42 30.65
C PRO A 146 0.44 -20.59 31.92
N GLY A 147 -0.63 -20.24 32.64
CA GLY A 147 -0.59 -19.39 33.84
C GLY A 147 -0.62 -17.87 33.58
N ARG A 148 -0.49 -17.41 32.32
CA ARG A 148 -0.57 -15.99 31.95
C ARG A 148 -1.61 -15.67 30.87
N GLY A 149 -2.07 -16.68 30.13
CA GLY A 149 -3.16 -16.55 29.15
C GLY A 149 -4.23 -17.62 29.38
N ASP A 150 -5.32 -17.49 28.63
CA ASP A 150 -6.47 -18.36 28.70
C ASP A 150 -6.54 -19.28 27.46
N ARG A 151 -6.61 -20.60 27.72
CA ARG A 151 -6.74 -21.63 26.68
C ARG A 151 -8.09 -21.55 25.98
N ASP A 152 -9.16 -21.25 26.72
CA ASP A 152 -10.53 -21.25 26.20
C ASP A 152 -10.79 -20.05 25.27
N HIS A 153 -9.89 -19.06 25.32
CA HIS A 153 -9.86 -17.89 24.44
C HIS A 153 -8.75 -17.95 23.38
N ASN A 154 -8.12 -19.12 23.18
CA ASN A 154 -7.05 -19.35 22.19
C ASN A 154 -5.83 -18.41 22.34
N GLN A 155 -5.49 -17.99 23.56
CA GLN A 155 -4.44 -16.99 23.79
C GLN A 155 -3.00 -17.54 23.79
N TYR A 156 -2.80 -18.85 23.86
CA TYR A 156 -1.45 -19.42 23.98
C TYR A 156 -0.60 -19.14 22.73
N GLY A 157 0.55 -18.50 22.95
CA GLY A 157 1.46 -18.05 21.90
C GLY A 157 1.08 -16.70 21.28
N GLN A 158 -0.12 -16.19 21.53
CA GLN A 158 -0.61 -14.91 20.99
C GLN A 158 -0.11 -13.73 21.81
N LEU A 159 0.02 -12.57 21.18
CA LEU A 159 0.16 -11.29 21.87
C LEU A 159 -1.18 -10.98 22.55
N ILE A 160 -1.21 -10.80 23.87
CA ILE A 160 -2.45 -10.56 24.64
C ILE A 160 -2.53 -9.15 25.21
N ARG A 161 -1.39 -8.44 25.31
CA ARG A 161 -1.31 -7.03 25.69
C ARG A 161 -0.15 -6.36 24.97
N HIS A 162 -0.42 -5.19 24.43
CA HIS A 162 0.56 -4.29 23.83
C HIS A 162 0.38 -2.90 24.43
N ASP A 163 1.31 -2.51 25.30
CA ASP A 163 1.46 -1.13 25.73
C ASP A 163 2.33 -0.44 24.67
N ASP A 164 1.75 0.49 23.92
CA ASP A 164 2.34 1.14 22.75
C ASP A 164 2.43 2.67 22.96
N PRO A 165 2.93 3.47 22.00
CA PRO A 165 3.06 4.91 22.20
C PRO A 165 1.73 5.66 22.44
N ALA A 166 0.58 5.05 22.11
CA ALA A 166 -0.74 5.65 22.24
C ALA A 166 -1.53 5.18 23.46
N GLY A 167 -1.08 4.14 24.16
CA GLY A 167 -1.75 3.57 25.32
C GLY A 167 -1.62 2.05 25.37
N SER A 168 -2.66 1.35 25.82
CA SER A 168 -2.66 -0.12 25.91
C SER A 168 -3.74 -0.72 25.04
N VAL A 169 -3.38 -1.78 24.33
CA VAL A 169 -4.31 -2.65 23.59
C VAL A 169 -4.27 -4.05 24.20
N LEU A 170 -5.43 -4.52 24.65
CA LEU A 170 -5.65 -5.89 25.09
C LEU A 170 -6.27 -6.69 23.94
N LEU A 171 -5.75 -7.89 23.71
CA LEU A 171 -6.23 -8.84 22.70
C LEU A 171 -6.77 -10.05 23.45
N GLU A 172 -8.07 -10.06 23.68
CA GLU A 172 -8.70 -10.88 24.72
C GLU A 172 -9.10 -12.27 24.21
N SER A 173 -9.38 -12.44 22.92
CA SER A 173 -9.87 -13.71 22.39
C SER A 173 -9.51 -13.88 20.91
N PHE A 174 -9.23 -15.11 20.51
CA PHE A 174 -8.81 -15.44 19.14
C PHE A 174 -9.68 -16.55 18.55
N SER A 175 -9.86 -16.50 17.24
CA SER A 175 -10.46 -17.56 16.45
C SER A 175 -9.55 -18.78 16.36
N LEU A 176 -10.10 -19.91 15.88
CA LEU A 176 -9.33 -21.11 15.56
C LEU A 176 -8.22 -20.87 14.53
N THR A 177 -8.36 -19.84 13.70
CA THR A 177 -7.37 -19.42 12.70
C THR A 177 -6.41 -18.35 13.23
N ALA A 178 -6.41 -18.08 14.54
CA ALA A 178 -5.57 -17.11 15.24
C ALA A 178 -5.81 -15.63 14.88
N GLN A 179 -6.96 -15.30 14.29
CA GLN A 179 -7.39 -13.90 14.14
C GLN A 179 -8.01 -13.40 15.45
N ASN A 180 -7.70 -12.16 15.83
CA ASN A 180 -8.28 -11.53 17.01
C ASN A 180 -9.80 -11.34 16.86
N LEU A 181 -10.56 -11.72 17.88
CA LEU A 181 -12.01 -11.60 17.97
C LEU A 181 -12.46 -10.51 18.92
N VAL A 182 -11.60 -10.12 19.87
CA VAL A 182 -11.93 -9.10 20.87
C VAL A 182 -10.69 -8.24 21.13
N GLN A 183 -10.81 -6.95 20.86
CA GLN A 183 -9.79 -5.96 21.14
C GLN A 183 -10.33 -4.93 22.10
N ASN A 184 -9.54 -4.54 23.10
CA ASN A 184 -9.87 -3.44 23.99
C ASN A 184 -8.73 -2.43 24.04
N ARG A 185 -9.00 -1.18 23.65
CA ARG A 185 -8.01 -0.10 23.67
C ARG A 185 -8.28 0.91 24.77
N ARG A 186 -7.26 1.24 25.56
CA ARG A 186 -7.24 2.40 26.45
C ARG A 186 -6.13 3.35 26.01
N PHE A 187 -6.44 4.63 25.89
CA PHE A 187 -5.45 5.64 25.50
C PHE A 187 -4.64 6.09 26.71
N ILE A 188 -3.46 6.64 26.47
CA ILE A 188 -2.70 7.38 27.47
C ILE A 188 -3.43 8.68 27.83
N LEU A 189 -3.43 9.05 29.12
CA LEU A 189 -4.14 10.23 29.65
C LEU A 189 -3.74 11.51 28.89
N ASP A 190 -2.47 11.86 28.97
CA ASP A 190 -1.90 12.99 28.26
C ASP A 190 -1.23 12.50 26.98
N ALA A 191 -1.35 13.24 25.87
CA ALA A 191 -0.68 12.95 24.60
C ALA A 191 0.84 13.22 24.67
N VAL A 192 1.48 12.79 25.76
CA VAL A 192 2.91 12.84 26.03
C VAL A 192 3.52 11.49 25.69
N THR A 193 4.76 11.50 25.20
CA THR A 193 5.54 10.29 24.92
C THR A 193 5.65 9.41 26.19
N PRO A 194 5.18 8.14 26.16
CA PRO A 194 5.23 7.27 27.34
C PRO A 194 6.65 6.84 27.71
N ASP A 195 6.79 6.45 28.97
CA ASP A 195 7.90 5.64 29.48
C ASP A 195 7.31 4.52 30.32
N TRP A 196 7.00 3.38 29.69
CA TRP A 196 6.22 2.31 30.30
C TRP A 196 6.96 1.62 31.44
N PRO A 197 6.47 1.72 32.69
CA PRO A 197 7.07 1.03 33.82
C PRO A 197 6.93 -0.49 33.67
N GLU A 198 7.83 -1.24 34.32
CA GLU A 198 7.79 -2.70 34.26
C GLU A 198 6.57 -3.31 34.97
N PRO A 199 6.13 -2.85 36.15
CA PRO A 199 4.93 -3.38 36.78
C PRO A 199 3.66 -2.97 36.05
N GLU A 200 2.80 -3.94 35.67
CA GLU A 200 1.53 -3.66 34.98
C GLU A 200 0.63 -2.71 35.77
N ALA A 201 0.57 -2.85 37.11
CA ALA A 201 -0.23 -1.98 37.97
C ALA A 201 0.17 -0.49 37.88
N GLU A 202 1.45 -0.20 37.66
CA GLU A 202 1.92 1.18 37.47
C GLU A 202 1.53 1.70 36.08
N ARG A 203 1.54 0.84 35.05
CA ARG A 203 1.11 1.21 33.70
C ARG A 203 -0.36 1.64 33.66
N GLU A 204 -1.21 0.97 34.44
CA GLU A 204 -2.64 1.30 34.56
C GLU A 204 -2.87 2.76 35.01
N THR A 205 -1.95 3.34 35.79
CA THR A 205 -2.05 4.72 36.26
C THR A 205 -1.80 5.76 35.17
N LEU A 206 -1.20 5.36 34.05
CA LEU A 206 -0.93 6.22 32.89
C LEU A 206 -2.07 6.22 31.86
N LEU A 207 -3.00 5.28 31.98
CA LEU A 207 -4.10 5.09 31.05
C LEU A 207 -5.33 5.85 31.49
N GLU A 208 -6.18 6.20 30.52
CA GLU A 208 -7.51 6.71 30.81
C GLU A 208 -8.31 5.73 31.68
N PRO A 209 -9.07 6.24 32.67
CA PRO A 209 -9.89 5.39 33.53
C PRO A 209 -11.06 4.79 32.76
N GLY A 210 -11.57 3.66 33.26
CA GLY A 210 -12.73 2.97 32.70
C GLY A 210 -12.37 1.70 31.93
N GLU A 211 -13.39 1.10 31.32
CA GLU A 211 -13.31 -0.21 30.66
C GLU A 211 -12.52 -0.18 29.35
N GLY A 212 -12.35 1.00 28.73
CA GLY A 212 -11.72 1.16 27.42
C GLY A 212 -12.66 0.96 26.23
N ALA A 213 -12.12 1.12 25.03
CA ALA A 213 -12.80 1.00 23.76
C ALA A 213 -12.73 -0.45 23.26
N ARG A 214 -13.77 -1.24 23.55
CA ARG A 214 -13.84 -2.67 23.24
C ARG A 214 -14.57 -2.97 21.93
N SER A 215 -13.87 -3.45 20.93
CA SER A 215 -14.42 -3.89 19.64
C SER A 215 -14.38 -5.42 19.51
N THR A 216 -15.37 -5.99 18.82
CA THR A 216 -15.47 -7.44 18.61
C THR A 216 -15.75 -7.81 17.16
N TRP A 217 -15.32 -9.00 16.76
CA TRP A 217 -15.55 -9.55 15.42
C TRP A 217 -16.14 -10.95 15.49
N CYS A 218 -17.08 -11.22 14.59
CA CYS A 218 -17.52 -12.57 14.25
C CYS A 218 -16.98 -12.92 12.87
N LEU A 219 -16.28 -14.06 12.78
CA LEU A 219 -15.62 -14.51 11.56
C LEU A 219 -16.30 -15.74 10.98
N GLY A 220 -16.33 -15.83 9.66
CA GLY A 220 -16.70 -17.05 8.95
C GLY A 220 -15.59 -18.11 9.00
N PRO A 221 -15.85 -19.35 8.56
CA PRO A 221 -14.87 -20.44 8.61
C PRO A 221 -13.56 -20.18 7.86
N GLN A 222 -13.59 -19.32 6.83
CA GLN A 222 -12.43 -18.94 6.03
C GLN A 222 -11.68 -17.70 6.58
N GLY A 223 -12.19 -17.11 7.67
CA GLY A 223 -11.62 -15.94 8.33
C GLY A 223 -12.18 -14.59 7.87
N ASP A 224 -13.19 -14.59 7.00
CA ASP A 224 -13.90 -13.37 6.57
C ASP A 224 -14.70 -12.78 7.72
N VAL A 225 -14.68 -11.45 7.86
CA VAL A 225 -15.49 -10.75 8.87
C VAL A 225 -16.95 -10.77 8.45
N LEU A 226 -17.79 -11.47 9.22
CA LEU A 226 -19.24 -11.53 9.02
C LEU A 226 -19.96 -10.46 9.85
N GLU A 227 -19.48 -10.20 11.05
CA GLU A 227 -19.98 -9.13 11.91
C GLU A 227 -18.83 -8.42 12.61
N GLN A 228 -18.97 -7.11 12.80
CA GLN A 228 -18.10 -6.31 13.65
C GLN A 228 -18.96 -5.44 14.56
N MET A 229 -18.67 -5.46 15.86
CA MET A 229 -19.21 -4.50 16.82
C MET A 229 -18.11 -3.51 17.20
N ASP A 230 -18.37 -2.22 17.00
CA ASP A 230 -17.43 -1.17 17.39
C ASP A 230 -17.46 -0.91 18.90
N ALA A 231 -16.61 0.04 19.34
CA ALA A 231 -16.43 0.33 20.75
C ALA A 231 -17.68 0.88 21.46
N LEU A 232 -18.65 1.43 20.73
CA LEU A 232 -19.89 1.98 21.30
C LEU A 232 -21.12 1.13 20.98
N GLY A 233 -20.91 -0.09 20.49
CA GLY A 233 -21.95 -1.11 20.34
C GLY A 233 -22.70 -1.08 19.02
N HIS A 234 -22.32 -0.24 18.05
CA HIS A 234 -22.90 -0.32 16.71
C HIS A 234 -22.37 -1.57 16.01
N ARG A 235 -23.24 -2.26 15.27
CA ARG A 235 -22.92 -3.54 14.64
C ARG A 235 -23.00 -3.44 13.14
N GLN A 236 -21.96 -3.89 12.47
CA GLN A 236 -21.89 -4.00 11.02
C GLN A 236 -21.97 -5.47 10.64
N SER A 237 -22.88 -5.84 9.75
CA SER A 237 -23.04 -7.22 9.28
C SER A 237 -22.85 -7.32 7.77
N LYS A 238 -22.03 -8.27 7.33
CA LYS A 238 -21.69 -8.53 5.94
C LYS A 238 -22.29 -9.86 5.50
N ARG A 239 -22.94 -9.86 4.33
CA ARG A 239 -23.26 -11.10 3.62
C ARG A 239 -22.32 -11.26 2.45
N LEU A 240 -21.84 -12.48 2.26
CA LEU A 240 -20.90 -12.82 1.20
C LEU A 240 -21.60 -13.61 0.10
N THR A 241 -21.08 -13.47 -1.12
CA THR A 241 -21.41 -14.35 -2.25
C THR A 241 -20.96 -15.78 -1.97
N ARG A 242 -21.40 -16.74 -2.78
CA ARG A 242 -21.00 -18.16 -2.64
C ARG A 242 -19.49 -18.38 -2.76
N ASP A 243 -18.77 -17.47 -3.40
CA ASP A 243 -17.32 -17.47 -3.57
C ASP A 243 -16.59 -16.47 -2.65
N GLY A 244 -17.26 -15.94 -1.63
CA GLY A 244 -16.64 -15.21 -0.52
C GLY A 244 -16.45 -13.70 -0.72
N ARG A 245 -16.99 -13.10 -1.79
CA ARG A 245 -16.95 -11.64 -2.00
C ARG A 245 -18.09 -10.94 -1.28
N LEU A 246 -17.96 -9.65 -1.00
CA LEU A 246 -19.03 -8.87 -0.36
C LEU A 246 -20.28 -8.84 -1.27
N HIS A 247 -21.45 -9.15 -0.73
CA HIS A 247 -22.72 -9.06 -1.44
C HIS A 247 -23.61 -7.96 -0.86
N GLU A 248 -23.73 -7.93 0.47
CA GLU A 248 -24.54 -6.96 1.20
C GLU A 248 -23.80 -6.49 2.46
N ASN A 249 -24.11 -5.27 2.91
CA ASN A 249 -23.59 -4.72 4.17
C ASN A 249 -24.69 -3.94 4.89
N HIS A 250 -24.85 -4.19 6.20
CA HIS A 250 -25.89 -3.62 7.05
C HIS A 250 -25.30 -3.02 8.31
N LEU A 251 -25.98 -2.01 8.84
CA LEU A 251 -25.64 -1.37 10.11
C LEU A 251 -26.82 -1.43 11.08
N LEU A 252 -26.55 -1.81 12.32
CA LEU A 252 -27.44 -1.63 13.46
C LEU A 252 -26.79 -0.63 14.40
N LEU A 253 -27.38 0.57 14.51
CA LEU A 253 -26.91 1.54 15.50
C LEU A 253 -27.26 1.06 16.90
N ASN A 254 -26.38 1.34 17.88
CA ASN A 254 -26.65 0.97 19.26
C ASN A 254 -27.95 1.64 19.76
N GLY A 255 -28.76 0.88 20.50
CA GLY A 255 -30.09 1.33 20.96
C GLY A 255 -31.20 1.31 19.90
N GLN A 256 -30.91 0.93 18.66
CA GLN A 256 -31.92 0.69 17.63
C GLN A 256 -32.18 -0.81 17.44
N ASP A 257 -33.38 -1.16 16.98
CA ASP A 257 -33.81 -2.56 16.77
C ASP A 257 -33.87 -2.96 15.27
N THR A 258 -33.60 -2.03 14.36
CA THR A 258 -33.74 -2.24 12.91
C THR A 258 -32.38 -2.18 12.21
N TRP A 259 -32.06 -3.23 11.47
CA TRP A 259 -30.89 -3.25 10.59
C TRP A 259 -31.14 -2.37 9.37
N GLN A 260 -30.29 -1.37 9.19
CA GLN A 260 -30.30 -0.50 8.02
C GLN A 260 -29.37 -1.07 6.93
N PRO A 261 -29.88 -1.44 5.74
CA PRO A 261 -29.02 -1.80 4.62
C PRO A 261 -28.22 -0.58 4.16
N LEU A 262 -26.91 -0.76 4.02
CA LEU A 262 -25.95 0.23 3.49
C LEU A 262 -25.44 -0.15 2.10
N VAL A 263 -25.36 -1.45 1.82
CA VAL A 263 -25.18 -2.03 0.48
C VAL A 263 -26.20 -3.14 0.32
N ARG A 264 -27.02 -3.05 -0.73
CA ARG A 264 -28.13 -3.97 -1.00
C ARG A 264 -27.80 -5.08 -2.00
N ASP A 265 -26.90 -4.82 -2.93
CA ASP A 265 -26.49 -5.77 -3.97
C ASP A 265 -25.13 -5.36 -4.53
N ILE A 266 -24.27 -6.33 -4.78
CA ILE A 266 -23.06 -6.18 -5.58
C ILE A 266 -23.01 -7.31 -6.60
N ARG A 267 -22.79 -6.95 -7.87
CA ARG A 267 -22.63 -7.87 -8.99
C ARG A 267 -21.21 -7.79 -9.51
N TYR A 268 -20.66 -8.95 -9.79
CA TYR A 268 -19.28 -9.12 -10.23
C TYR A 268 -19.22 -9.71 -11.62
N SER A 269 -18.22 -9.29 -12.40
CA SER A 269 -17.81 -9.98 -13.62
C SER A 269 -17.20 -11.35 -13.30
N ALA A 270 -16.94 -12.15 -14.34
CA ALA A 270 -16.25 -13.44 -14.19
C ALA A 270 -14.82 -13.27 -13.63
N GLU A 271 -14.19 -12.12 -13.88
CA GLU A 271 -12.88 -11.73 -13.36
C GLU A 271 -12.92 -11.21 -11.91
N GLY A 272 -14.12 -11.13 -11.31
CA GLY A 272 -14.33 -10.63 -9.96
C GLY A 272 -14.28 -9.10 -9.85
N GLN A 273 -14.38 -8.37 -10.96
CA GLN A 273 -14.53 -6.90 -10.96
C GLN A 273 -15.97 -6.53 -10.66
N ILE A 274 -16.23 -5.45 -9.93
CA ILE A 274 -17.60 -5.01 -9.64
C ILE A 274 -18.19 -4.39 -10.92
N GLU A 275 -19.24 -5.01 -11.47
CA GLU A 275 -20.00 -4.43 -12.58
C GLU A 275 -21.12 -3.51 -12.09
N GLN A 276 -21.67 -3.80 -10.91
CA GLN A 276 -22.76 -3.03 -10.34
C GLN A 276 -22.74 -3.08 -8.81
N GLU A 277 -23.04 -1.95 -8.17
CA GLU A 277 -23.35 -1.85 -6.74
C GLU A 277 -24.65 -1.06 -6.55
N THR A 278 -25.54 -1.55 -5.68
CA THR A 278 -26.72 -0.81 -5.23
C THR A 278 -26.56 -0.44 -3.76
N ALA A 279 -26.46 0.86 -3.50
CA ALA A 279 -26.32 1.40 -2.15
C ALA A 279 -27.63 1.37 -1.35
N GLY A 280 -27.52 1.52 -0.03
CA GLY A 280 -28.62 1.53 0.93
C GLY A 280 -29.68 2.61 0.65
N ASN A 281 -29.26 3.76 0.12
CA ASN A 281 -30.11 4.86 -0.31
C ASN A 281 -30.74 4.65 -1.72
N GLY A 282 -30.56 3.48 -2.34
CA GLY A 282 -31.15 3.13 -3.62
C GLY A 282 -30.37 3.59 -4.86
N VAL A 283 -29.26 4.29 -4.68
CA VAL A 283 -28.39 4.70 -5.79
C VAL A 283 -27.70 3.47 -6.37
N GLN A 284 -27.77 3.32 -7.69
CA GLN A 284 -27.12 2.25 -8.42
C GLN A 284 -25.90 2.80 -9.15
N THR A 285 -24.72 2.23 -8.87
CA THR A 285 -23.48 2.48 -9.61
C THR A 285 -23.21 1.30 -10.53
N THR A 286 -22.95 1.57 -11.81
CA THR A 286 -22.55 0.58 -12.82
C THR A 286 -21.18 0.93 -13.35
N LEU A 287 -20.29 -0.05 -13.44
CA LEU A 287 -18.97 0.09 -14.05
C LEU A 287 -18.92 -0.69 -15.35
N ARG A 288 -18.32 -0.10 -16.39
CA ARG A 288 -18.08 -0.79 -17.65
C ARG A 288 -16.60 -0.83 -17.94
N TYR A 289 -16.16 -2.01 -18.37
CA TYR A 289 -14.78 -2.31 -18.61
C TYR A 289 -14.52 -2.52 -20.10
N SER A 290 -13.31 -2.20 -20.53
CA SER A 290 -12.79 -2.57 -21.82
C SER A 290 -12.65 -4.10 -21.89
N PRO A 291 -13.27 -4.78 -22.87
CA PRO A 291 -13.17 -6.23 -22.99
C PRO A 291 -11.77 -6.70 -23.40
N ASP A 292 -10.95 -5.81 -23.97
CA ASP A 292 -9.62 -6.16 -24.49
C ASP A 292 -8.56 -6.17 -23.38
N ASP A 293 -8.64 -5.24 -22.43
CA ASP A 293 -7.61 -5.00 -21.41
C ASP A 293 -8.13 -4.79 -19.99
N GLY A 294 -9.44 -4.93 -19.76
CA GLY A 294 -10.06 -4.88 -18.43
C GLY A 294 -10.04 -3.49 -17.76
N ARG A 295 -9.68 -2.42 -18.49
CA ARG A 295 -9.65 -1.05 -17.95
C ARG A 295 -11.04 -0.47 -17.77
N LEU A 296 -11.24 0.32 -16.72
CA LEU A 296 -12.50 1.02 -16.46
C LEU A 296 -12.75 2.08 -17.55
N MET A 297 -13.82 1.95 -18.32
CA MET A 297 -14.18 2.90 -19.38
C MET A 297 -15.27 3.88 -18.96
N GLU A 298 -16.18 3.43 -18.09
CA GLU A 298 -17.36 4.20 -17.68
C GLU A 298 -17.71 3.87 -16.23
N ARG A 299 -18.00 4.90 -15.43
CA ARG A 299 -18.61 4.79 -14.10
C ARG A 299 -19.88 5.64 -14.07
N HIS A 300 -21.02 4.96 -13.94
CA HIS A 300 -22.33 5.58 -14.04
C HIS A 300 -23.12 5.38 -12.75
N ALA A 301 -23.45 6.47 -12.04
CA ALA A 301 -24.25 6.43 -10.82
C ALA A 301 -25.58 7.19 -11.02
N ARG A 302 -26.69 6.53 -10.70
CA ARG A 302 -28.04 7.08 -10.86
C ARG A 302 -28.95 6.74 -9.67
N CYS A 303 -29.90 7.63 -9.40
CA CYS A 303 -31.02 7.39 -8.49
C CYS A 303 -32.31 7.54 -9.29
N ALA A 304 -33.09 6.47 -9.41
CA ALA A 304 -34.23 6.41 -10.34
C ALA A 304 -33.81 6.88 -11.77
N GLU A 305 -34.44 7.94 -12.27
CA GLU A 305 -34.14 8.55 -13.59
C GLU A 305 -33.06 9.64 -13.53
N GLN A 306 -32.64 10.07 -12.33
CA GLN A 306 -31.64 11.11 -12.17
C GLN A 306 -30.23 10.51 -12.25
N VAL A 307 -29.43 10.98 -13.22
CA VAL A 307 -28.00 10.69 -13.30
C VAL A 307 -27.25 11.64 -12.35
N LEU A 308 -26.49 11.08 -11.42
CA LEU A 308 -25.78 11.83 -10.38
C LEU A 308 -24.28 11.99 -10.69
N GLN A 309 -23.72 11.02 -11.40
CA GLN A 309 -22.33 10.96 -11.86
C GLN A 309 -22.25 10.06 -13.09
N ASP A 310 -21.50 10.47 -14.11
CA ASP A 310 -21.33 9.70 -15.34
C ASP A 310 -19.92 9.90 -15.93
N LEU A 311 -18.93 9.24 -15.33
CA LEU A 311 -17.51 9.42 -15.62
C LEU A 311 -17.07 8.52 -16.79
N PHE A 312 -16.58 9.14 -17.86
CA PHE A 312 -15.96 8.45 -19.01
C PHE A 312 -14.45 8.62 -19.03
N TYR A 313 -13.76 7.52 -19.27
CA TYR A 313 -12.31 7.45 -19.28
C TYR A 313 -11.78 7.13 -20.67
N THR A 314 -10.70 7.83 -21.05
CA THR A 314 -9.92 7.47 -22.23
C THR A 314 -8.48 7.24 -21.83
N TYR A 315 -7.82 6.27 -22.45
CA TYR A 315 -6.45 5.90 -22.13
C TYR A 315 -5.55 5.95 -23.37
N ASP A 316 -4.25 6.13 -23.13
CA ASP A 316 -3.26 5.77 -24.12
C ASP A 316 -3.01 4.24 -24.12
N PRO A 317 -2.23 3.70 -25.08
CA PRO A 317 -1.92 2.28 -25.11
C PRO A 317 -1.23 1.75 -23.83
N MET A 318 -0.51 2.61 -23.11
CA MET A 318 0.24 2.26 -21.89
C MET A 318 -0.64 2.29 -20.63
N GLY A 319 -1.85 2.82 -20.73
CA GLY A 319 -2.84 2.90 -19.67
C GLY A 319 -2.82 4.21 -18.91
N ASN A 320 -2.13 5.24 -19.40
CA ASN A 320 -2.23 6.57 -18.82
C ASN A 320 -3.59 7.19 -19.17
N VAL A 321 -4.23 7.83 -18.19
CA VAL A 321 -5.54 8.47 -18.37
C VAL A 321 -5.38 9.75 -19.20
N LEU A 322 -5.94 9.80 -20.40
CA LEU A 322 -5.88 10.97 -21.29
C LEU A 322 -7.02 11.97 -21.06
N SER A 323 -8.18 11.50 -20.60
CA SER A 323 -9.29 12.36 -20.23
C SER A 323 -10.28 11.69 -19.30
N ILE A 324 -10.96 12.52 -18.51
CA ILE A 324 -12.08 12.16 -17.64
C ILE A 324 -13.21 13.16 -17.91
N GLU A 325 -14.36 12.68 -18.37
CA GLU A 325 -15.55 13.50 -18.64
C GLU A 325 -16.70 13.08 -17.72
N ASP A 326 -17.31 14.02 -16.99
CA ASP A 326 -18.53 13.77 -16.22
C ASP A 326 -19.75 14.24 -17.02
N LYS A 327 -20.39 13.32 -17.74
CA LYS A 327 -21.57 13.63 -18.58
C LYS A 327 -22.85 13.88 -17.79
N ALA A 328 -22.83 13.66 -16.47
CA ALA A 328 -23.93 14.05 -15.60
C ALA A 328 -24.02 15.58 -15.43
N LEU A 329 -22.93 16.31 -15.73
CA LEU A 329 -22.88 17.75 -15.60
C LEU A 329 -23.19 18.45 -16.93
N PRO A 330 -23.95 19.55 -16.92
CA PRO A 330 -24.21 20.32 -18.14
C PRO A 330 -22.98 21.14 -18.54
N VAL A 331 -22.89 21.48 -19.83
CA VAL A 331 -22.00 22.55 -20.31
C VAL A 331 -22.44 23.87 -19.66
N ARG A 332 -21.49 24.60 -19.09
CA ARG A 332 -21.74 25.90 -18.45
C ARG A 332 -21.12 27.03 -19.26
N TYR A 333 -21.67 28.22 -19.10
CA TYR A 333 -21.17 29.45 -19.71
C TYR A 333 -20.99 30.49 -18.63
N PHE A 334 -19.75 30.94 -18.43
CA PHE A 334 -19.42 31.93 -17.41
C PHE A 334 -18.21 32.75 -17.87
N ALA A 335 -18.20 34.05 -17.56
CA ALA A 335 -17.12 34.97 -17.93
C ALA A 335 -16.66 34.85 -19.41
N ASN A 336 -17.62 34.73 -20.34
CA ASN A 336 -17.41 34.52 -21.79
C ASN A 336 -16.62 33.25 -22.16
N GLN A 337 -16.55 32.26 -21.26
CA GLN A 337 -15.99 30.94 -21.52
C GLN A 337 -17.11 29.91 -21.67
N ARG A 338 -16.87 28.91 -22.52
CA ARG A 338 -17.63 27.66 -22.52
C ARG A 338 -16.86 26.65 -21.67
N ILE A 339 -17.48 26.14 -20.62
CA ILE A 339 -16.90 25.18 -19.67
C ILE A 339 -17.55 23.83 -19.90
N ASN A 340 -16.75 22.87 -20.39
CA ASN A 340 -17.17 21.48 -20.54
C ASN A 340 -16.74 20.70 -19.29
N PRO A 341 -17.52 19.72 -18.81
CA PRO A 341 -17.18 18.92 -17.64
C PRO A 341 -16.14 17.83 -17.95
N ILE A 342 -15.05 18.20 -18.61
CA ILE A 342 -14.00 17.30 -19.06
C ILE A 342 -12.63 17.81 -18.66
N SER A 343 -11.82 16.92 -18.10
CA SER A 343 -10.42 17.15 -17.83
C SER A 343 -9.57 16.37 -18.83
N ARG A 344 -8.46 16.96 -19.30
CA ARG A 344 -7.57 16.38 -20.31
C ARG A 344 -6.13 16.42 -19.86
N PHE A 345 -5.38 15.38 -20.19
CA PHE A 345 -4.05 15.15 -19.66
C PHE A 345 -3.05 14.78 -20.75
N ILE A 346 -1.83 15.30 -20.62
CA ILE A 346 -0.71 15.04 -21.53
C ILE A 346 0.48 14.59 -20.69
N TYR A 347 1.19 13.57 -21.16
CA TYR A 347 2.35 12.99 -20.47
C TYR A 347 3.63 13.11 -21.30
N ASP A 348 4.77 13.07 -20.63
CA ASP A 348 6.07 12.87 -21.29
C ASP A 348 6.33 11.39 -21.60
N SER A 349 7.45 11.09 -22.27
CA SER A 349 7.81 9.71 -22.62
C SER A 349 8.21 8.82 -21.43
N LEU A 350 8.28 9.37 -20.21
CA LEU A 350 8.42 8.63 -18.96
C LEU A 350 7.08 8.50 -18.21
N TYR A 351 6.00 8.96 -18.83
CA TYR A 351 4.64 8.97 -18.31
C TYR A 351 4.46 9.85 -17.08
N GLN A 352 5.27 10.90 -16.95
CA GLN A 352 5.05 11.98 -15.97
C GLN A 352 4.04 12.98 -16.55
N LEU A 353 3.11 13.47 -15.73
CA LEU A 353 2.06 14.38 -16.18
C LEU A 353 2.66 15.74 -16.58
N LEU A 354 2.63 16.10 -17.86
CA LEU A 354 3.16 17.39 -18.34
C LEU A 354 2.12 18.51 -18.28
N GLU A 355 0.87 18.19 -18.58
CA GLU A 355 -0.19 19.18 -18.69
C GLU A 355 -1.53 18.60 -18.26
N ALA A 356 -2.32 19.41 -17.56
CA ALA A 356 -3.70 19.14 -17.23
C ALA A 356 -4.58 20.35 -17.56
N ASN A 357 -5.67 20.11 -18.27
CA ASN A 357 -6.73 21.09 -18.50
C ASN A 357 -7.99 20.60 -17.82
N GLY A 358 -8.82 21.51 -17.31
CA GLY A 358 -10.08 21.17 -16.67
C GLY A 358 -10.86 22.42 -16.29
N TRP A 359 -11.69 22.30 -15.26
CA TRP A 359 -12.51 23.39 -14.76
C TRP A 359 -12.39 23.52 -13.24
N GLU A 360 -12.62 24.73 -12.74
CA GLU A 360 -12.42 25.13 -11.35
C GLU A 360 -13.45 26.20 -10.94
N ALA A 361 -13.46 26.56 -9.67
CA ALA A 361 -14.24 27.69 -9.17
C ALA A 361 -13.87 29.03 -9.85
N GLY A 362 -14.87 29.84 -10.19
CA GLY A 362 -14.70 31.05 -11.01
C GLY A 362 -14.05 32.26 -10.34
N ALA A 363 -13.82 32.23 -9.03
CA ALA A 363 -13.08 33.26 -8.29
C ALA A 363 -12.45 32.70 -7.00
N ALA A 364 -11.40 33.35 -6.47
CA ALA A 364 -10.73 32.91 -5.24
C ALA A 364 -11.68 32.90 -4.02
N ASN A 365 -12.57 33.89 -3.93
CA ASN A 365 -13.64 33.98 -2.92
C ASN A 365 -14.87 33.10 -3.23
N GLN A 366 -14.76 32.23 -4.24
CA GLN A 366 -15.72 31.18 -4.59
C GLN A 366 -15.04 29.79 -4.62
N GLY A 367 -13.79 29.71 -4.14
CA GLY A 367 -13.00 28.48 -4.06
C GLY A 367 -13.41 27.55 -2.91
N PRO A 368 -12.61 26.51 -2.63
CA PRO A 368 -12.91 25.51 -1.60
C PRO A 368 -13.12 26.08 -0.19
N GLU A 369 -12.58 27.28 0.08
CA GLU A 369 -12.74 28.01 1.35
C GLU A 369 -14.09 28.77 1.45
N SER A 370 -14.90 28.75 0.39
CA SER A 370 -16.12 29.58 0.24
C SER A 370 -17.43 28.78 0.27
N VAL A 371 -17.40 27.61 0.92
CA VAL A 371 -18.54 26.70 1.07
C VAL A 371 -19.80 27.45 1.53
N GLY A 372 -20.92 27.21 0.83
CA GLY A 372 -22.25 27.80 1.03
C GLY A 372 -22.42 29.29 0.76
N ARG A 373 -21.49 29.92 0.03
CA ARG A 373 -21.65 31.28 -0.53
C ARG A 373 -21.56 31.30 -2.07
N VAL A 374 -21.92 30.19 -2.71
CA VAL A 374 -21.60 29.95 -4.12
C VAL A 374 -22.76 30.32 -5.04
N ASP A 375 -22.46 31.09 -6.10
CA ASP A 375 -23.27 31.11 -7.31
C ASP A 375 -22.93 29.84 -8.12
N PRO A 376 -23.86 28.88 -8.29
CA PRO A 376 -23.62 27.64 -9.03
C PRO A 376 -23.12 27.88 -10.47
N ALA A 377 -23.32 29.08 -11.02
CA ALA A 377 -22.87 29.47 -12.36
C ALA A 377 -21.38 29.85 -12.44
N ALA A 378 -20.71 30.16 -11.33
CA ALA A 378 -19.36 30.72 -11.35
C ALA A 378 -18.25 29.65 -11.40
N VAL A 379 -17.88 29.23 -12.62
CA VAL A 379 -16.77 28.31 -12.92
C VAL A 379 -15.89 28.85 -14.05
N SER A 380 -14.60 28.49 -14.06
CA SER A 380 -13.67 28.85 -15.14
C SER A 380 -12.95 27.60 -15.64
N ASN A 381 -12.44 27.64 -16.87
CA ASN A 381 -11.45 26.66 -17.31
C ASN A 381 -10.09 26.98 -16.67
N TYR A 382 -9.26 25.95 -16.51
CA TYR A 382 -7.86 26.09 -16.11
C TYR A 382 -6.93 25.28 -17.01
N ARG A 383 -5.66 25.68 -17.01
CA ARG A 383 -4.53 24.91 -17.56
C ARG A 383 -3.38 24.89 -16.56
N GLN A 384 -2.94 23.70 -16.19
CA GLN A 384 -1.77 23.44 -15.35
C GLN A 384 -0.67 22.81 -16.21
N THR A 385 0.55 23.34 -16.12
CA THR A 385 1.75 22.77 -16.75
C THR A 385 2.77 22.43 -15.67
N TYR A 386 3.35 21.24 -15.74
CA TYR A 386 4.26 20.69 -14.74
C TYR A 386 5.66 20.53 -15.34
N ARG A 387 6.70 20.90 -14.59
CA ARG A 387 8.10 20.70 -15.02
C ARG A 387 8.89 19.92 -13.98
N TYR A 388 9.59 18.90 -14.46
CA TYR A 388 10.39 18.00 -13.65
C TYR A 388 11.88 18.15 -13.95
N ASP A 389 12.72 17.91 -12.94
CA ASP A 389 14.15 17.66 -13.15
C ASP A 389 14.44 16.19 -13.55
N GLU A 390 15.71 15.84 -13.74
CA GLU A 390 16.10 14.49 -14.13
C GLU A 390 15.93 13.41 -13.05
N SER A 391 15.73 13.82 -11.78
CA SER A 391 15.38 12.93 -10.67
C SER A 391 13.87 12.78 -10.47
N GLY A 392 13.06 13.48 -11.27
CA GLY A 392 11.61 13.51 -11.13
C GLY A 392 11.11 14.42 -10.00
N ASN A 393 11.90 15.38 -9.53
CA ASN A 393 11.36 16.44 -8.66
C ASN A 393 10.46 17.36 -9.50
N LEU A 394 9.21 17.53 -9.08
CA LEU A 394 8.32 18.55 -9.65
C LEU A 394 8.74 19.93 -9.16
N LEU A 395 9.39 20.70 -10.03
CA LEU A 395 10.01 21.99 -9.68
C LEU A 395 9.14 23.19 -10.05
N GLU A 396 8.26 23.08 -11.04
CA GLU A 396 7.41 24.19 -11.44
C GLU A 396 6.00 23.70 -11.76
N LEU A 397 5.02 24.40 -11.17
CA LEU A 397 3.63 24.37 -11.57
C LEU A 397 3.28 25.75 -12.10
N THR A 398 2.98 25.85 -13.40
CA THR A 398 2.33 27.03 -13.96
C THR A 398 0.83 26.79 -13.99
N HIS A 399 0.06 27.68 -13.37
CA HIS A 399 -1.40 27.65 -13.37
C HIS A 399 -1.95 28.85 -14.14
N VAL A 400 -2.80 28.60 -15.13
CA VAL A 400 -3.53 29.63 -15.88
C VAL A 400 -5.02 29.36 -15.71
N GLY A 401 -5.69 30.19 -14.92
CA GLY A 401 -7.08 30.02 -14.52
C GLY A 401 -7.60 31.23 -13.73
N ALA A 402 -8.77 31.10 -13.13
CA ALA A 402 -9.31 32.07 -12.19
C ALA A 402 -8.65 31.98 -10.81
N GLN A 403 -8.10 30.82 -10.46
CA GLN A 403 -7.33 30.59 -9.23
C GLN A 403 -5.83 30.88 -9.45
N ASN A 404 -5.06 30.98 -8.35
CA ASN A 404 -3.61 31.20 -8.41
C ASN A 404 -2.86 30.13 -7.60
N HIS A 405 -2.62 28.99 -8.24
CA HIS A 405 -1.87 27.85 -7.65
C HIS A 405 -0.44 27.73 -8.21
N GLY A 406 0.01 28.71 -8.99
CA GLY A 406 1.33 28.66 -9.60
C GLY A 406 2.44 28.71 -8.55
N ARG A 407 3.47 27.87 -8.70
CA ARG A 407 4.61 27.85 -7.78
C ARG A 407 5.88 27.33 -8.43
N GLN A 408 7.01 27.68 -7.84
CA GLN A 408 8.34 27.19 -8.18
C GLN A 408 9.00 26.63 -6.92
N LEU A 409 9.72 25.52 -7.07
CA LEU A 409 10.53 24.88 -6.04
C LEU A 409 11.98 24.82 -6.50
N GLN A 410 12.90 24.93 -5.56
CA GLN A 410 14.32 24.66 -5.77
C GLN A 410 14.66 23.32 -5.10
N ALA A 411 15.22 22.39 -5.87
CA ALA A 411 15.80 21.17 -5.31
C ALA A 411 17.20 21.45 -4.76
N ALA A 412 17.54 20.78 -3.65
CA ALA A 412 18.90 20.76 -3.15
C ALA A 412 19.85 20.16 -4.19
N ARG A 413 21.08 20.66 -4.22
CA ARG A 413 22.09 20.23 -5.19
C ARG A 413 22.36 18.72 -5.16
N TYR A 414 22.37 18.11 -3.97
CA TYR A 414 22.74 16.70 -3.78
C TYR A 414 21.64 15.78 -3.25
N SER A 415 20.39 16.25 -3.11
CA SER A 415 19.26 15.43 -2.66
C SER A 415 17.97 15.84 -3.37
N ASN A 416 16.89 15.11 -3.15
CA ASN A 416 15.55 15.38 -3.70
C ASN A 416 14.68 16.22 -2.75
N ARG A 417 15.29 16.79 -1.70
CA ARG A 417 14.67 17.80 -0.85
C ARG A 417 14.42 19.06 -1.67
N CYS A 418 13.24 19.65 -1.53
CA CYS A 418 12.89 20.86 -2.24
C CYS A 418 12.19 21.84 -1.30
N LEU A 419 12.41 23.13 -1.52
CA LEU A 419 11.68 24.21 -0.88
C LEU A 419 11.09 25.17 -1.91
N PRO A 420 9.96 25.83 -1.59
CA PRO A 420 9.34 26.81 -2.47
C PRO A 420 10.16 28.10 -2.57
N TYR A 421 10.05 28.75 -3.74
CA TYR A 421 10.51 30.12 -3.92
C TYR A 421 9.69 31.06 -3.02
N ARG A 422 10.35 32.00 -2.36
CA ARG A 422 9.69 33.00 -1.51
C ARG A 422 9.81 34.36 -2.19
N ASN A 423 8.67 35.00 -2.47
CA ASN A 423 8.62 36.30 -3.16
C ASN A 423 9.44 36.36 -4.47
N GLY A 424 9.42 35.25 -5.23
CA GLY A 424 10.18 35.11 -6.49
C GLY A 424 11.67 34.82 -6.32
N VAL A 425 12.16 34.64 -5.10
CA VAL A 425 13.56 34.31 -4.80
C VAL A 425 13.69 32.82 -4.50
N PRO A 426 14.60 32.08 -5.18
CA PRO A 426 14.89 30.68 -4.85
C PRO A 426 15.57 30.59 -3.48
N PRO A 427 15.24 29.57 -2.67
CA PRO A 427 15.97 29.32 -1.44
C PRO A 427 17.40 28.86 -1.74
N THR A 428 18.32 29.23 -0.87
CA THR A 428 19.72 28.81 -0.85
C THR A 428 19.85 27.36 -0.35
N GLU A 429 21.01 26.74 -0.60
CA GLU A 429 21.29 25.39 -0.09
C GLU A 429 21.25 25.33 1.45
N ASP A 430 21.67 26.39 2.14
CA ASP A 430 21.64 26.45 3.61
C ASP A 430 20.20 26.53 4.13
N GLU A 431 19.31 27.26 3.46
CA GLU A 431 17.87 27.29 3.78
C GLU A 431 17.22 25.92 3.54
N ILE A 432 17.52 25.25 2.42
CA ILE A 432 17.02 23.89 2.17
C ILE A 432 17.58 22.91 3.20
N CYS A 433 18.85 23.03 3.58
CA CYS A 433 19.45 22.19 4.61
C CYS A 433 18.77 22.40 5.97
N ALA A 434 18.53 23.66 6.38
CA ALA A 434 17.90 24.00 7.65
C ALA A 434 16.44 23.55 7.75
N ALA A 435 15.72 23.49 6.62
CA ALA A 435 14.33 23.09 6.57
C ALA A 435 14.09 21.58 6.67
N PHE A 436 15.13 20.76 6.77
CA PHE A 436 15.01 19.31 6.88
C PHE A 436 15.94 18.75 7.95
N ASP A 437 15.46 17.79 8.73
CA ASP A 437 16.31 17.12 9.70
C ASP A 437 17.31 16.14 9.03
N ALA A 438 18.18 15.54 9.85
CA ALA A 438 19.17 14.57 9.40
C ALA A 438 18.57 13.26 8.87
N ARG A 439 17.24 13.07 8.98
CA ARG A 439 16.47 11.96 8.40
C ARG A 439 15.61 12.38 7.22
N GLY A 440 15.71 13.63 6.78
CA GLY A 440 14.99 14.15 5.64
C GLY A 440 13.54 14.50 5.92
N ASN A 441 13.13 14.53 7.18
CA ASN A 441 11.81 15.01 7.53
C ASN A 441 11.80 16.55 7.44
N CYS A 442 10.78 17.12 6.82
CA CYS A 442 10.71 18.57 6.72
C CYS A 442 10.33 19.22 8.06
N LEU A 443 11.08 20.24 8.48
CA LEU A 443 10.89 21.03 9.69
C LEU A 443 10.12 22.33 9.44
N GLU A 444 10.26 22.92 8.25
CA GLU A 444 9.57 24.15 7.84
C GLU A 444 9.41 24.14 6.31
N GLN A 445 8.17 24.16 5.81
CA GLN A 445 7.90 24.21 4.36
C GLN A 445 7.61 25.65 3.89
N ASP A 446 6.75 26.36 4.61
CA ASP A 446 6.29 27.71 4.30
C ASP A 446 6.52 28.62 5.52
N GLU A 447 6.66 29.94 5.30
CA GLU A 447 6.95 30.91 6.37
C GLU A 447 6.00 30.76 7.56
N GLY A 448 6.57 30.43 8.73
CA GLY A 448 5.86 30.38 10.00
C GLY A 448 5.14 29.07 10.35
N ARG A 449 5.14 28.07 9.45
CA ARG A 449 4.56 26.74 9.71
C ARG A 449 5.65 25.71 10.05
N PHE A 450 5.76 25.38 11.32
CA PHE A 450 6.75 24.42 11.83
C PHE A 450 6.18 23.02 12.00
N LEU A 451 6.97 22.02 11.64
CA LEU A 451 6.65 20.59 11.74
C LEU A 451 7.61 19.93 12.73
N ALA A 452 7.07 19.15 13.66
CA ALA A 452 7.87 18.32 14.57
C ALA A 452 7.64 16.84 14.28
N TRP A 453 8.69 16.04 14.48
CA TRP A 453 8.71 14.61 14.19
C TRP A 453 9.17 13.83 15.40
N ASP A 454 8.52 12.70 15.67
CA ASP A 454 8.95 11.80 16.73
C ASP A 454 10.22 11.02 16.35
N LEU A 455 10.70 10.16 17.27
CA LEU A 455 11.89 9.33 17.06
C LEU A 455 11.70 8.24 15.97
N ARG A 456 10.45 7.98 15.56
CA ARG A 456 10.09 7.02 14.50
C ARG A 456 9.93 7.67 13.14
N ASN A 457 10.24 8.97 13.02
CA ASN A 457 10.05 9.77 11.80
C ASN A 457 8.57 9.89 11.39
N GLN A 458 7.68 9.95 12.38
CA GLN A 458 6.26 10.23 12.20
C GLN A 458 5.97 11.68 12.60
N LEU A 459 5.08 12.34 11.85
CA LEU A 459 4.75 13.75 12.12
C LEU A 459 4.05 13.85 13.48
N SER A 460 4.69 14.44 14.47
CA SER A 460 4.17 14.51 15.85
C SER A 460 3.33 15.77 16.06
N SER A 461 3.70 16.90 15.45
CA SER A 461 2.90 18.12 15.52
C SER A 461 3.13 19.10 14.36
N VAL A 462 2.14 19.97 14.16
CA VAL A 462 2.21 21.12 13.24
C VAL A 462 1.79 22.38 13.98
N THR A 463 2.62 23.41 13.92
CA THR A 463 2.39 24.72 14.53
C THR A 463 2.23 25.77 13.42
N PRO A 464 1.03 26.34 13.19
CA PRO A 464 0.78 27.19 12.02
C PRO A 464 1.41 28.58 12.06
N ILE A 465 1.54 29.22 13.23
CA ILE A 465 2.17 30.55 13.44
C ILE A 465 2.71 30.62 14.88
N GLU A 466 3.98 31.00 15.07
CA GLU A 466 4.50 31.39 16.38
C GLU A 466 3.98 32.77 16.81
N ARG A 467 3.34 32.86 17.99
CA ARG A 467 2.94 34.15 18.59
C ARG A 467 3.94 34.51 19.69
N ALA A 468 4.60 35.67 19.57
CA ALA A 468 5.69 36.13 20.46
C ALA A 468 5.35 36.24 21.96
N SER A 469 4.09 36.09 22.36
CA SER A 469 3.64 36.25 23.77
C SER A 469 2.42 35.41 24.16
N ARG A 470 2.03 34.40 23.37
CA ARG A 470 0.91 33.48 23.68
C ARG A 470 1.27 32.05 23.29
N LEU A 471 0.62 31.05 23.91
CA LEU A 471 0.68 29.66 23.44
C LEU A 471 0.26 29.58 21.96
N ASN A 472 0.89 28.70 21.19
CA ASN A 472 0.60 28.57 19.77
C ASN A 472 -0.64 27.69 19.55
N ASP A 473 -1.36 27.97 18.46
CA ASP A 473 -2.33 27.01 17.90
C ASP A 473 -1.53 25.83 17.35
N GLY A 474 -2.07 24.61 17.37
CA GLY A 474 -1.33 23.45 16.89
C GLY A 474 -2.18 22.20 16.69
N GLU A 475 -1.71 21.31 15.84
CA GLU A 475 -2.20 19.93 15.73
C GLU A 475 -1.14 18.95 16.22
N ILE A 476 -1.55 17.97 17.03
CA ILE A 476 -0.72 16.91 17.59
C ILE A 476 -1.28 15.57 17.14
N TYR A 477 -0.40 14.64 16.79
CA TYR A 477 -0.77 13.30 16.33
C TYR A 477 -0.11 12.23 17.18
N VAL A 478 -0.86 11.18 17.53
CA VAL A 478 -0.36 10.04 18.30
C VAL A 478 -0.61 8.76 17.51
N TYR A 479 0.41 7.91 17.46
CA TYR A 479 0.46 6.69 16.67
C TYR A 479 0.52 5.46 17.56
N ASP A 480 -0.02 4.35 17.07
CA ASP A 480 0.09 3.05 17.72
C ASP A 480 1.44 2.37 17.44
N GLY A 481 1.66 1.19 18.02
CA GLY A 481 2.91 0.43 17.83
C GLY A 481 3.19 0.03 16.37
N SER A 482 2.18 0.02 15.50
CA SER A 482 2.32 -0.23 14.06
C SER A 482 2.65 1.03 13.24
N GLY A 483 2.59 2.19 13.88
CA GLY A 483 2.82 3.50 13.26
C GLY A 483 1.60 4.10 12.59
N LEU A 484 0.39 3.63 12.91
CA LEU A 484 -0.86 4.19 12.42
C LEU A 484 -1.41 5.21 13.41
N ARG A 485 -1.96 6.32 12.90
CA ARG A 485 -2.53 7.39 13.70
C ARG A 485 -3.80 6.91 14.37
N VAL A 486 -3.85 7.03 15.70
CA VAL A 486 -4.99 6.59 16.52
C VAL A 486 -5.56 7.71 17.37
N ARG A 487 -4.85 8.84 17.49
CA ARG A 487 -5.34 10.07 18.13
C ARG A 487 -4.86 11.31 17.36
N LYS A 488 -5.73 12.30 17.21
CA LYS A 488 -5.41 13.64 16.70
C LYS A 488 -6.00 14.67 17.64
N LEU A 489 -5.19 15.65 18.05
CA LEU A 489 -5.64 16.77 18.87
C LEU A 489 -5.35 18.08 18.15
N ARG A 490 -6.33 18.97 18.10
CA ARG A 490 -6.17 20.33 17.62
C ARG A 490 -6.43 21.28 18.77
N THR A 491 -5.50 22.21 18.97
CA THR A 491 -5.53 23.18 20.05
C THR A 491 -5.58 24.59 19.47
N LEU A 492 -6.57 25.38 19.88
CA LEU A 492 -6.74 26.78 19.51
C LEU A 492 -6.75 27.66 20.76
N GLN A 493 -6.02 28.78 20.72
CA GLN A 493 -5.99 29.74 21.82
C GLN A 493 -7.01 30.86 21.59
N ALA A 494 -8.11 30.83 22.34
CA ALA A 494 -9.18 31.83 22.32
C ALA A 494 -9.12 32.69 23.60
N GLY A 495 -8.33 33.77 23.55
CA GLY A 495 -8.12 34.65 24.71
C GLY A 495 -7.32 33.95 25.81
N ALA A 496 -7.91 33.79 26.99
CA ALA A 496 -7.32 33.07 28.13
C ALA A 496 -7.69 31.57 28.16
N ARG A 497 -8.53 31.09 27.24
CA ARG A 497 -8.99 29.70 27.19
C ARG A 497 -8.36 28.96 26.01
N THR A 498 -7.90 27.75 26.29
CA THR A 498 -7.49 26.80 25.26
C THR A 498 -8.70 25.95 24.85
N LEU A 499 -9.02 25.94 23.56
CA LEU A 499 -10.04 25.08 22.97
C LEU A 499 -9.35 23.90 22.29
N THR A 500 -9.75 22.70 22.69
CA THR A 500 -9.27 21.43 22.14
C THR A 500 -10.38 20.76 21.35
N ALA A 501 -10.05 20.31 20.13
CA ALA A 501 -10.83 19.34 19.35
C ALA A 501 -10.01 18.05 19.24
N GLU A 502 -10.62 16.90 19.53
CA GLU A 502 -9.97 15.61 19.57
C GLU A 502 -10.68 14.63 18.61
N VAL A 503 -9.89 13.80 17.93
CA VAL A 503 -10.36 12.65 17.15
C VAL A 503 -9.62 11.40 17.62
N ARG A 504 -10.37 10.36 17.97
CA ARG A 504 -9.84 9.01 18.27
C ARG A 504 -10.27 8.07 17.15
N TYR A 505 -9.32 7.34 16.58
CA TYR A 505 -9.56 6.39 15.50
C TYR A 505 -9.60 4.98 16.08
N LEU A 506 -10.75 4.33 15.97
CA LEU A 506 -11.03 2.98 16.46
C LEU A 506 -11.54 2.10 15.32
N PRO A 507 -11.55 0.77 15.47
CA PRO A 507 -12.06 -0.11 14.42
C PRO A 507 -13.52 0.20 14.05
N GLY A 508 -13.74 0.71 12.84
CA GLY A 508 -15.07 1.06 12.33
C GLY A 508 -15.68 2.34 12.89
N LEU A 509 -14.94 3.12 13.69
CA LEU A 509 -15.48 4.24 14.45
C LEU A 509 -14.45 5.37 14.64
N GLU A 510 -14.85 6.61 14.42
CA GLU A 510 -14.14 7.78 14.94
C GLU A 510 -14.94 8.41 16.07
N LEU A 511 -14.29 8.72 17.19
CA LEU A 511 -14.87 9.53 18.27
C LEU A 511 -14.33 10.95 18.16
N ARG A 512 -15.21 11.93 18.00
CA ARG A 512 -14.89 13.34 17.79
C ARG A 512 -15.48 14.14 18.94
N ALA A 513 -14.63 14.94 19.59
CA ALA A 513 -15.06 15.83 20.67
C ALA A 513 -14.47 17.22 20.47
N ASP A 514 -15.27 18.27 20.68
CA ASP A 514 -14.80 19.65 20.59
C ASP A 514 -15.25 20.44 21.83
N SER A 515 -14.28 20.81 22.66
CA SER A 515 -14.49 21.57 23.90
C SER A 515 -14.96 23.02 23.69
N GLY A 516 -14.79 23.57 22.49
CA GLY A 516 -15.23 24.91 22.11
C GLY A 516 -16.71 24.96 21.75
N THR A 517 -17.20 23.96 21.04
CA THR A 517 -18.63 23.83 20.68
C THR A 517 -19.43 23.00 21.68
N GLY A 518 -18.76 22.18 22.49
CA GLY A 518 -19.38 21.16 23.33
C GLY A 518 -19.85 19.93 22.56
N GLU A 519 -19.39 19.75 21.31
CA GLU A 519 -19.77 18.63 20.46
C GLU A 519 -19.17 17.31 20.96
N SER A 520 -20.00 16.27 21.01
CA SER A 520 -19.59 14.86 21.11
C SER A 520 -20.25 14.09 19.98
N LEU A 521 -19.44 13.59 19.04
CA LEU A 521 -19.87 12.99 17.79
C LEU A 521 -19.17 11.65 17.56
N GLN A 522 -19.96 10.65 17.25
CA GLN A 522 -19.54 9.35 16.76
C GLN A 522 -19.65 9.34 15.23
N VAL A 523 -18.59 8.94 14.54
CA VAL A 523 -18.62 8.72 13.09
C VAL A 523 -18.42 7.25 12.83
N ILE A 524 -19.52 6.54 12.55
CA ILE A 524 -19.50 5.13 12.20
C ILE A 524 -19.06 5.01 10.74
N ILE A 525 -18.06 4.16 10.47
CA ILE A 525 -17.46 4.00 9.15
C ILE A 525 -17.75 2.61 8.63
N VAL A 526 -18.44 2.54 7.49
CA VAL A 526 -18.77 1.29 6.81
C VAL A 526 -18.24 1.32 5.38
N GLN A 527 -17.43 0.33 5.02
CA GLN A 527 -16.94 0.16 3.64
C GLN A 527 -17.91 -0.71 2.84
N GLY A 528 -18.27 -0.23 1.64
CA GLY A 528 -18.97 -1.00 0.61
C GLY A 528 -17.98 -1.68 -0.35
N GLY A 529 -18.45 -2.03 -1.55
CA GLY A 529 -17.59 -2.56 -2.61
C GLY A 529 -16.89 -1.46 -3.40
N LEU A 530 -17.64 -0.44 -3.83
CA LEU A 530 -17.15 0.71 -4.59
C LEU A 530 -17.09 1.99 -3.75
N ASN A 531 -18.02 2.10 -2.81
CA ASN A 531 -18.32 3.32 -2.07
C ASN A 531 -18.15 3.09 -0.56
N SER A 532 -18.13 4.16 0.21
CA SER A 532 -18.15 4.07 1.67
C SER A 532 -19.31 4.86 2.24
N VAL A 533 -19.78 4.46 3.42
CA VAL A 533 -20.84 5.16 4.16
C VAL A 533 -20.27 5.60 5.49
N ARG A 534 -20.49 6.88 5.82
CA ARG A 534 -20.22 7.45 7.14
C ARG A 534 -21.55 7.84 7.77
N VAL A 535 -21.77 7.44 9.03
CA VAL A 535 -22.97 7.83 9.79
C VAL A 535 -22.55 8.73 10.92
N LEU A 536 -23.13 9.92 10.98
CA LEU A 536 -22.90 10.91 12.03
C LEU A 536 -23.95 10.73 13.11
N HIS A 537 -23.51 10.28 14.29
CA HIS A 537 -24.34 10.09 15.47
C HIS A 537 -23.83 10.99 16.61
N TRP A 538 -24.57 12.04 16.94
CA TRP A 538 -24.22 12.94 18.04
C TRP A 538 -24.75 12.41 19.37
N GLU A 539 -23.90 12.42 20.39
CA GLU A 539 -24.31 12.26 21.79
C GLU A 539 -24.72 13.61 22.39
N SER A 540 -24.14 14.69 21.89
CA SER A 540 -24.58 16.06 22.15
C SER A 540 -25.77 16.43 21.23
N PRO A 541 -26.44 17.58 21.44
CA PRO A 541 -27.39 18.09 20.44
C PRO A 541 -26.71 18.26 19.07
N SER A 542 -27.35 17.75 18.01
CA SER A 542 -26.87 17.92 16.63
C SER A 542 -26.97 19.38 16.18
N PRO A 543 -25.93 19.95 15.52
CA PRO A 543 -25.97 21.33 15.03
C PRO A 543 -27.07 21.62 14.00
N ALA A 544 -27.50 20.62 13.24
CA ALA A 544 -28.57 20.73 12.25
C ALA A 544 -29.94 20.23 12.76
N GLY A 545 -30.04 19.85 14.04
CA GLY A 545 -31.26 19.37 14.68
C GLY A 545 -31.64 17.91 14.36
N ALA A 546 -31.09 17.30 13.32
CA ALA A 546 -31.26 15.89 12.97
C ALA A 546 -30.04 15.06 13.38
N ASN A 547 -30.27 13.86 13.92
CA ASN A 547 -29.24 12.89 14.32
C ASN A 547 -29.22 11.71 13.34
N ASP A 548 -28.26 10.80 13.48
CA ASP A 548 -28.11 9.58 12.66
C ASP A 548 -28.02 9.89 11.15
N LEU A 549 -27.18 10.85 10.77
CA LEU A 549 -27.07 11.31 9.39
C LEU A 549 -26.17 10.39 8.56
N TYR A 550 -26.76 9.67 7.60
CA TYR A 550 -26.04 8.79 6.68
C TYR A 550 -25.48 9.58 5.50
N ARG A 551 -24.20 9.37 5.22
CA ARG A 551 -23.45 10.01 4.14
C ARG A 551 -22.80 8.96 3.24
N TYR A 552 -23.33 8.80 2.05
CA TYR A 552 -22.80 7.87 1.04
C TYR A 552 -21.77 8.60 0.17
N SER A 553 -20.52 8.13 0.23
CA SER A 553 -19.39 8.68 -0.51
C SER A 553 -19.18 7.94 -1.82
N PHE A 554 -19.44 8.62 -2.94
CA PHE A 554 -19.20 8.12 -4.29
C PHE A 554 -17.86 8.63 -4.81
N THR A 555 -17.07 7.71 -5.33
CA THR A 555 -15.66 7.92 -5.64
C THR A 555 -15.37 7.98 -7.14
N ASP A 556 -14.23 8.54 -7.52
CA ASP A 556 -13.65 8.37 -8.85
C ASP A 556 -12.77 7.10 -8.93
N GLN A 557 -12.06 6.91 -10.04
CA GLN A 557 -11.15 5.77 -10.27
C GLN A 557 -9.93 5.73 -9.34
N LEU A 558 -9.63 6.81 -8.61
CA LEU A 558 -8.57 6.88 -7.61
C LEU A 558 -9.10 6.63 -6.20
N GLY A 559 -10.42 6.45 -6.04
CA GLY A 559 -11.07 6.43 -4.74
C GLY A 559 -11.31 7.83 -4.14
N SER A 560 -11.14 8.91 -4.91
CA SER A 560 -11.40 10.27 -4.42
C SER A 560 -12.89 10.53 -4.30
N THR A 561 -13.36 11.01 -3.14
CA THR A 561 -14.79 11.27 -2.88
C THR A 561 -15.26 12.52 -3.64
N SER A 562 -15.80 12.31 -4.84
CA SER A 562 -16.27 13.39 -5.72
C SER A 562 -17.73 13.79 -5.47
N LEU A 563 -18.52 12.92 -4.82
CA LEU A 563 -19.92 13.16 -4.51
C LEU A 563 -20.29 12.54 -3.15
N GLU A 564 -20.97 13.29 -2.29
CA GLU A 564 -21.62 12.77 -1.08
C GLU A 564 -23.14 12.91 -1.18
N LEU A 565 -23.85 11.84 -0.86
CA LEU A 565 -25.31 11.79 -0.87
C LEU A 565 -25.87 11.46 0.52
N ALA A 566 -27.02 12.04 0.84
CA ALA A 566 -27.79 11.70 2.04
C ALA A 566 -28.55 10.36 1.86
N GLN A 567 -29.21 9.92 2.94
CA GLN A 567 -30.02 8.70 2.99
C GLN A 567 -31.19 8.72 1.99
N ASP A 568 -31.74 9.89 1.68
CA ASP A 568 -32.82 10.11 0.72
C ASP A 568 -32.32 10.27 -0.73
N GLY A 569 -31.00 10.19 -0.95
CA GLY A 569 -30.37 10.38 -2.26
C GLY A 569 -30.11 11.84 -2.63
N ARG A 570 -30.43 12.82 -1.77
CA ARG A 570 -30.10 14.24 -1.98
C ARG A 570 -28.57 14.43 -1.99
N ILE A 571 -28.09 15.32 -2.86
CA ILE A 571 -26.68 15.71 -2.89
C ILE A 571 -26.35 16.55 -1.66
N ILE A 572 -25.38 16.10 -0.86
CA ILE A 572 -24.81 16.89 0.23
C ILE A 572 -23.65 17.73 -0.30
N SER A 573 -22.70 17.10 -1.00
CA SER A 573 -21.52 17.79 -1.52
C SER A 573 -21.05 17.23 -2.85
N ARG A 574 -20.46 18.08 -3.68
CA ARG A 574 -19.71 17.72 -4.89
C ARG A 574 -18.34 18.36 -4.85
N GLU A 575 -17.31 17.56 -5.09
CA GLU A 575 -15.92 18.01 -5.06
C GLU A 575 -15.17 17.55 -6.32
N HIS A 576 -14.42 18.46 -6.94
CA HIS A 576 -13.54 18.20 -8.06
C HIS A 576 -12.10 18.55 -7.66
N PHE A 577 -11.14 17.73 -8.09
CA PHE A 577 -9.74 17.84 -7.71
C PHE A 577 -8.87 18.19 -8.91
N TYR A 578 -7.83 18.99 -8.68
CA TYR A 578 -6.67 19.00 -9.58
C TYR A 578 -5.96 17.65 -9.54
N PRO A 579 -5.14 17.30 -10.55
CA PRO A 579 -4.54 15.96 -10.66
C PRO A 579 -3.81 15.47 -9.41
N PHE A 580 -3.11 16.37 -8.72
CA PHE A 580 -2.33 16.08 -7.52
C PHE A 580 -3.10 16.31 -6.19
N GLY A 581 -4.42 16.43 -6.23
CA GLY A 581 -5.28 16.30 -5.04
C GLY A 581 -5.64 17.57 -4.28
N GLU A 582 -5.20 18.75 -4.75
CA GLU A 582 -5.82 20.01 -4.33
C GLU A 582 -7.25 20.10 -4.86
N THR A 583 -8.15 20.72 -4.09
CA THR A 583 -9.54 20.89 -4.49
C THR A 583 -9.66 22.02 -5.53
N ALA A 584 -10.14 21.71 -6.73
CA ALA A 584 -10.41 22.68 -7.79
C ALA A 584 -11.81 23.31 -7.65
N TYR A 585 -12.76 22.55 -7.11
CA TYR A 585 -14.14 22.99 -6.89
C TYR A 585 -14.77 22.18 -5.74
N LEU A 586 -15.51 22.85 -4.86
CA LEU A 586 -16.32 22.22 -3.81
C LEU A 586 -17.63 22.98 -3.67
N ALA A 587 -18.75 22.28 -3.72
CA ALA A 587 -20.07 22.86 -3.54
C ALA A 587 -20.99 21.95 -2.70
N GLY A 588 -21.94 22.58 -2.02
CA GLY A 588 -23.03 21.95 -1.27
C GLY A 588 -23.96 23.05 -0.75
N GLU A 589 -25.24 22.72 -0.56
CA GLU A 589 -26.28 23.70 -0.18
C GLU A 589 -26.12 24.15 1.28
N ASP A 590 -25.81 23.22 2.18
CA ASP A 590 -25.64 23.49 3.61
C ASP A 590 -24.16 23.46 4.02
N VAL A 591 -23.65 24.60 4.50
CA VAL A 591 -22.28 24.75 4.99
C VAL A 591 -21.98 23.79 6.13
N ILE A 592 -22.94 23.60 7.04
CA ILE A 592 -22.80 22.75 8.20
C ILE A 592 -22.65 21.30 7.72
N GLU A 593 -23.53 20.81 6.83
CA GLU A 593 -23.42 19.46 6.28
C GLU A 593 -22.09 19.23 5.54
N VAL A 594 -21.59 20.19 4.77
CA VAL A 594 -20.32 20.06 4.04
C VAL A 594 -19.12 20.06 4.99
N SER A 595 -19.20 20.76 6.12
CA SER A 595 -18.09 20.86 7.08
C SER A 595 -17.65 19.51 7.68
N TYR A 596 -18.55 18.52 7.74
CA TYR A 596 -18.25 17.16 8.21
C TYR A 596 -17.57 16.26 7.18
N LYS A 597 -17.27 16.77 5.97
CA LYS A 597 -16.51 16.03 4.94
C LYS A 597 -15.01 16.02 5.24
N THR A 598 -14.54 14.90 5.77
CA THR A 598 -13.14 14.70 6.18
C THR A 598 -12.33 13.89 5.17
N VAL A 599 -12.93 12.86 4.57
CA VAL A 599 -12.29 12.01 3.54
C VAL A 599 -12.54 12.60 2.15
N ARG A 600 -11.47 12.83 1.39
CA ARG A 600 -11.50 13.55 0.11
C ARG A 600 -10.69 12.84 -0.97
N TYR A 601 -9.54 13.39 -1.38
CA TYR A 601 -8.70 12.86 -2.44
C TYR A 601 -8.13 11.47 -2.09
N SER A 602 -8.15 10.55 -3.06
CA SER A 602 -7.65 9.18 -2.92
C SER A 602 -8.18 8.43 -1.69
N GLY A 603 -9.38 8.77 -1.21
CA GLY A 603 -9.99 8.18 -0.03
C GLY A 603 -9.24 8.46 1.27
N LYS A 604 -8.46 9.55 1.34
CA LYS A 604 -7.67 9.95 2.50
C LYS A 604 -8.28 11.12 3.25
N GLU A 605 -8.06 11.16 4.57
CA GLU A 605 -8.47 12.27 5.41
C GLU A 605 -7.60 13.49 5.12
N ARG A 606 -8.25 14.66 4.91
CA ARG A 606 -7.56 15.96 4.84
C ARG A 606 -7.67 16.63 6.21
N ASP A 607 -6.52 16.82 6.86
CA ASP A 607 -6.45 17.48 8.17
C ASP A 607 -6.64 19.01 8.03
N ALA A 608 -6.82 19.71 9.15
CA ALA A 608 -7.05 21.16 9.12
C ALA A 608 -5.78 21.91 8.68
N THR A 609 -4.60 21.30 8.84
CA THR A 609 -3.33 21.73 8.22
C THR A 609 -3.36 21.77 6.69
N GLY A 610 -4.30 21.07 6.05
CA GLY A 610 -4.39 20.88 4.61
C GLY A 610 -3.60 19.67 4.08
N PHE A 611 -2.90 18.95 4.95
CA PHE A 611 -2.19 17.71 4.60
C PHE A 611 -3.16 16.54 4.51
N TYR A 612 -2.83 15.58 3.65
CA TYR A 612 -3.51 14.29 3.60
C TYR A 612 -2.73 13.26 4.40
N TYR A 613 -3.40 12.59 5.33
CA TYR A 613 -2.83 11.48 6.07
C TYR A 613 -3.02 10.17 5.29
N TYR A 614 -1.93 9.55 4.84
CA TYR A 614 -1.99 8.30 4.07
C TYR A 614 -1.83 7.04 4.92
N GLY A 615 -1.22 7.16 6.10
CA GLY A 615 -0.83 6.03 6.95
C GLY A 615 0.58 6.26 7.49
N TYR A 616 1.58 5.92 6.70
CA TYR A 616 3.00 6.07 7.08
C TYR A 616 3.59 7.44 6.72
N ARG A 617 2.92 8.20 5.85
CA ARG A 617 3.36 9.54 5.43
C ARG A 617 2.20 10.53 5.38
N TYR A 618 2.58 11.80 5.45
CA TYR A 618 1.71 12.93 5.15
C TYR A 618 2.05 13.50 3.78
N TYR A 619 1.02 13.66 2.97
CA TYR A 619 1.11 14.23 1.64
C TYR A 619 0.67 15.69 1.66
N MET A 620 1.48 16.57 1.05
CA MET A 620 1.14 17.98 0.90
C MET A 620 0.69 18.24 -0.54
N PRO A 621 -0.63 18.35 -0.81
CA PRO A 621 -1.13 18.54 -2.17
C PRO A 621 -0.67 19.87 -2.77
N GLY A 622 -0.48 20.90 -1.94
CA GLY A 622 -0.02 22.23 -2.38
C GLY A 622 1.42 22.25 -2.89
N LEU A 623 2.29 21.33 -2.45
CA LEU A 623 3.64 21.15 -3.00
C LEU A 623 3.76 19.95 -3.94
N GLN A 624 2.74 19.08 -3.95
CA GLN A 624 2.63 17.88 -4.79
C GLN A 624 3.74 16.86 -4.49
N ARG A 625 4.07 16.70 -3.19
CA ARG A 625 5.09 15.78 -2.68
C ARG A 625 4.84 15.37 -1.24
N TRP A 626 5.54 14.33 -0.82
CA TRP A 626 5.55 13.84 0.56
C TRP A 626 6.37 14.77 1.47
N LEU A 627 6.00 14.85 2.76
CA LEU A 627 6.70 15.68 3.76
C LEU A 627 7.97 15.03 4.32
N ASN A 628 8.08 13.70 4.21
CA ASN A 628 9.21 12.90 4.65
C ASN A 628 9.57 11.83 3.61
N PRO A 629 10.80 11.30 3.63
CA PRO A 629 11.25 10.27 2.70
C PRO A 629 10.44 9.00 2.86
N ASP A 630 10.27 8.25 1.78
CA ASP A 630 9.61 6.96 1.78
C ASP A 630 10.21 6.00 2.83
N PRO A 631 9.43 5.57 3.84
CA PRO A 631 9.89 4.59 4.84
C PRO A 631 10.23 3.23 4.22
N ALA A 632 9.67 2.91 3.05
CA ALA A 632 9.96 1.68 2.34
C ALA A 632 11.26 1.75 1.50
N GLY A 633 11.90 2.92 1.43
CA GLY A 633 13.13 3.13 0.69
C GLY A 633 12.90 3.25 -0.82
N ASP A 634 13.78 2.68 -1.63
CA ASP A 634 13.81 2.88 -3.08
C ASP A 634 12.83 1.99 -3.88
N ILE A 635 11.75 1.49 -3.26
CA ILE A 635 10.75 0.62 -3.91
C ILE A 635 10.13 1.29 -5.14
N ASP A 636 9.79 2.58 -5.03
CA ASP A 636 9.18 3.37 -6.10
C ASP A 636 10.19 4.21 -6.89
N GLY A 637 11.49 4.03 -6.62
CA GLY A 637 12.60 4.74 -7.25
C GLY A 637 13.46 5.48 -6.24
N LEU A 638 14.52 6.13 -6.75
CA LEU A 638 15.54 6.80 -5.93
C LEU A 638 15.13 8.19 -5.42
N ASN A 639 13.97 8.71 -5.85
CA ASN A 639 13.40 9.95 -5.33
C ASN A 639 12.37 9.62 -4.25
N LEU A 640 12.77 9.77 -2.98
CA LEU A 640 11.97 9.35 -1.84
C LEU A 640 10.81 10.31 -1.50
N TYR A 641 10.66 11.42 -2.23
CA TYR A 641 9.60 12.42 -2.03
C TYR A 641 8.58 12.47 -3.17
N ALA A 642 8.81 11.74 -4.26
CA ALA A 642 7.95 11.78 -5.43
C ALA A 642 6.57 11.16 -5.15
N MET A 643 5.51 11.86 -5.54
CA MET A 643 4.14 11.37 -5.41
C MET A 643 3.81 10.44 -6.59
N VAL A 644 3.68 9.14 -6.33
CA VAL A 644 3.27 8.09 -7.28
C VAL A 644 3.92 8.19 -8.67
N SER A 645 5.23 8.46 -8.69
CA SER A 645 6.03 8.66 -9.92
C SER A 645 5.51 9.76 -10.86
N ASN A 646 4.91 10.82 -10.30
CA ASN A 646 4.38 11.97 -11.03
C ASN A 646 3.27 11.63 -12.02
N ASN A 647 2.53 10.54 -11.79
CA ASN A 647 1.36 10.14 -12.56
C ASN A 647 0.16 9.87 -11.62
N PRO A 648 -0.39 10.93 -11.01
CA PRO A 648 -1.41 10.82 -9.96
C PRO A 648 -2.80 10.46 -10.48
N LEU A 649 -2.97 10.35 -11.80
CA LEU A 649 -4.25 9.99 -12.44
C LEU A 649 -4.35 8.49 -12.73
N THR A 650 -3.20 7.82 -12.81
CA THR A 650 -3.10 6.39 -13.15
C THR A 650 -2.71 5.55 -11.93
N PHE A 651 -2.00 6.14 -10.97
CA PHE A 651 -1.52 5.44 -9.78
C PHE A 651 -2.04 6.08 -8.50
N ARG A 652 -2.20 5.23 -7.49
CA ARG A 652 -2.57 5.59 -6.13
C ARG A 652 -1.58 4.98 -5.16
N ASP A 653 -1.28 5.71 -4.09
CA ASP A 653 -0.60 5.17 -2.90
C ASP A 653 -1.65 4.83 -1.84
N ALA A 654 -1.66 3.58 -1.37
CA ALA A 654 -2.68 3.06 -0.49
C ALA A 654 -2.42 3.40 0.99
N ASP A 655 -1.18 3.58 1.40
CA ASP A 655 -0.77 3.72 2.80
C ASP A 655 0.41 4.68 3.02
N GLY A 656 0.95 5.25 1.95
CA GLY A 656 2.12 6.11 1.96
C GLY A 656 3.44 5.34 1.86
N LEU A 657 3.47 4.12 1.30
CA LEU A 657 4.70 3.32 1.13
C LEU A 657 5.00 2.94 -0.32
N ASN A 658 3.97 2.69 -1.13
CA ASN A 658 4.17 2.30 -2.52
C ASN A 658 2.96 2.60 -3.40
N LYS A 659 3.23 3.01 -4.63
CA LYS A 659 2.20 3.13 -5.67
C LYS A 659 1.67 1.75 -6.06
N THR A 660 0.39 1.70 -6.43
CA THR A 660 -0.31 0.46 -6.81
C THR A 660 -0.83 0.49 -8.26
N GLY A 661 -0.85 -0.68 -8.92
CA GLY A 661 -1.41 -0.95 -10.29
C GLY A 661 -1.22 -2.43 -10.72
N LYS A 662 -2.08 -2.99 -11.59
CA LYS A 662 -2.07 -4.42 -12.04
C LYS A 662 -1.23 -4.65 -13.32
N TYR A 663 -0.97 -5.91 -13.71
CA TYR A 663 -0.26 -6.30 -14.95
C TYR A 663 -0.89 -7.55 -15.62
N GLU A 664 -0.89 -7.65 -16.96
CA GLU A 664 -1.42 -8.79 -17.76
C GLU A 664 -0.52 -9.19 -18.95
N ILE A 665 -0.54 -10.46 -19.39
CA ILE A 665 0.22 -10.95 -20.56
C ILE A 665 -0.71 -11.57 -21.61
N GLU A 666 -0.76 -11.04 -22.83
CA GLU A 666 -1.38 -11.73 -23.98
C GLU A 666 -0.41 -12.75 -24.59
N VAL A 667 -0.83 -14.00 -24.80
CA VAL A 667 -0.03 -15.08 -25.38
C VAL A 667 -0.41 -15.32 -26.85
N GLY A 668 0.25 -14.61 -27.77
CA GLY A 668 0.21 -14.91 -29.21
C GLY A 668 1.17 -16.02 -29.66
N VAL A 669 1.17 -16.37 -30.95
CA VAL A 669 2.06 -17.40 -31.55
C VAL A 669 3.56 -17.13 -31.30
N LYS A 670 3.98 -15.86 -31.31
CA LYS A 670 5.35 -15.44 -30.94
C LYS A 670 5.69 -15.73 -29.47
N ASN A 671 4.71 -15.61 -28.58
CA ASN A 671 4.90 -15.83 -27.14
C ASN A 671 4.90 -17.32 -26.78
N ARG A 672 4.25 -18.19 -27.57
CA ARG A 672 4.41 -19.66 -27.48
C ARG A 672 5.81 -20.15 -27.83
N LEU A 673 6.41 -19.58 -28.89
CA LEU A 673 7.81 -19.84 -29.25
C LEU A 673 8.77 -19.35 -28.16
N LYS A 674 8.52 -18.15 -27.60
CA LYS A 674 9.27 -17.63 -26.44
C LYS A 674 9.10 -18.49 -25.19
N LEU A 675 7.89 -18.97 -24.87
CA LEU A 675 7.65 -19.87 -23.74
C LEU A 675 8.39 -21.21 -23.94
N THR A 676 8.36 -21.74 -25.17
CA THR A 676 9.08 -22.97 -25.52
C THR A 676 10.59 -22.78 -25.43
N ALA A 677 11.11 -21.65 -25.92
CA ALA A 677 12.53 -21.28 -25.81
C ALA A 677 12.95 -20.99 -24.36
N ALA A 678 12.10 -20.33 -23.58
CA ALA A 678 12.31 -20.07 -22.15
C ALA A 678 12.36 -21.38 -21.37
N ALA A 679 11.48 -22.34 -21.66
CA ALA A 679 11.53 -23.67 -21.04
C ALA A 679 12.74 -24.51 -21.50
N LEU A 680 13.25 -24.27 -22.70
CA LEU A 680 14.46 -24.94 -23.20
C LEU A 680 15.72 -24.35 -22.57
N THR A 681 15.74 -23.07 -22.23
CA THR A 681 16.90 -22.36 -21.66
C THR A 681 16.86 -22.22 -20.14
N SER A 682 15.69 -22.34 -19.50
CA SER A 682 15.58 -22.29 -18.05
C SER A 682 16.28 -23.48 -17.41
N ARG A 683 17.17 -23.21 -16.46
CA ARG A 683 17.89 -24.19 -15.66
C ARG A 683 17.80 -23.83 -14.18
N VAL A 684 17.97 -24.83 -13.34
CA VAL A 684 18.18 -24.64 -11.90
C VAL A 684 19.68 -24.60 -11.68
N GLY A 685 20.18 -23.50 -11.12
CA GLY A 685 21.57 -23.39 -10.71
C GLY A 685 21.76 -24.04 -9.34
N VAL A 686 22.77 -24.90 -9.20
CA VAL A 686 23.17 -25.49 -7.91
C VAL A 686 24.46 -24.82 -7.44
N PHE A 687 24.47 -24.36 -6.20
CA PHE A 687 25.67 -23.81 -5.58
C PHE A 687 26.72 -24.91 -5.37
N LYS A 688 27.94 -24.67 -5.83
CA LYS A 688 29.09 -25.56 -5.63
C LYS A 688 30.00 -24.92 -4.58
N GLU A 689 30.03 -25.49 -3.38
CA GLU A 689 30.84 -24.98 -2.27
C GLU A 689 32.33 -24.89 -2.64
N ALA A 690 32.86 -25.92 -3.31
CA ALA A 690 34.26 -25.98 -3.73
C ALA A 690 34.70 -24.83 -4.65
N THR A 691 33.77 -24.24 -5.42
CA THR A 691 34.08 -23.15 -6.37
C THR A 691 33.43 -21.82 -6.00
N GLY A 692 32.59 -21.79 -4.96
CA GLY A 692 31.81 -20.62 -4.56
C GLY A 692 30.85 -20.08 -5.63
N LYS A 693 30.51 -20.88 -6.65
CA LYS A 693 29.73 -20.45 -7.82
C LYS A 693 28.50 -21.35 -8.02
N PHE A 694 27.48 -20.81 -8.68
CA PHE A 694 26.36 -21.61 -9.18
C PHE A 694 26.72 -22.24 -10.52
N SER A 695 26.43 -23.54 -10.67
CA SER A 695 26.48 -24.25 -11.94
C SER A 695 25.06 -24.65 -12.35
N ASP A 696 24.64 -24.34 -13.56
CA ASP A 696 23.36 -24.81 -14.09
C ASP A 696 23.38 -26.33 -14.25
N VAL A 697 22.37 -27.00 -13.70
CA VAL A 697 22.22 -28.46 -13.83
C VAL A 697 20.90 -28.81 -14.51
N ASN A 698 20.86 -29.98 -15.13
CA ASN A 698 19.68 -30.53 -15.79
C ASN A 698 19.01 -31.63 -14.95
N ASP A 699 19.21 -31.59 -13.63
CA ASP A 699 18.80 -32.67 -12.73
C ASP A 699 17.39 -32.51 -12.19
N PHE A 700 16.73 -31.38 -12.46
CA PHE A 700 15.40 -31.04 -11.97
C PHE A 700 14.32 -31.23 -13.04
N LYS A 701 13.10 -31.49 -12.59
CA LYS A 701 11.90 -31.54 -13.42
C LYS A 701 10.71 -30.95 -12.66
N VAL A 702 9.74 -30.43 -13.41
CA VAL A 702 8.41 -30.11 -12.90
C VAL A 702 7.47 -31.27 -13.15
N VAL A 703 6.64 -31.58 -12.17
CA VAL A 703 5.55 -32.56 -12.26
C VAL A 703 4.26 -31.93 -11.78
N GLU A 704 3.16 -32.38 -12.35
CA GLU A 704 1.83 -32.02 -11.88
C GLU A 704 1.44 -32.88 -10.69
N VAL A 705 0.68 -32.29 -9.78
CA VAL A 705 0.21 -32.89 -8.53
C VAL A 705 -1.26 -33.27 -8.69
N GLY A 706 -1.64 -34.47 -8.23
CA GLY A 706 -3.03 -34.94 -8.32
C GLY A 706 -3.53 -35.61 -7.06
N ALA A 707 -4.85 -35.81 -7.00
CA ALA A 707 -5.55 -36.42 -5.87
C ALA A 707 -5.44 -37.96 -5.81
N PHE A 708 -5.08 -38.61 -6.92
CA PHE A 708 -5.12 -40.08 -7.06
C PHE A 708 -3.74 -40.70 -7.29
N ASN A 709 -3.63 -42.02 -7.05
CA ASN A 709 -2.38 -42.82 -7.15
C ASN A 709 -1.68 -42.80 -8.52
N ASP A 710 -2.31 -42.25 -9.56
CA ASP A 710 -1.74 -42.15 -10.91
C ASP A 710 -0.77 -40.96 -11.07
N TYR A 711 -0.79 -40.01 -10.14
CA TYR A 711 0.13 -38.88 -10.14
C TYR A 711 1.40 -39.20 -9.36
N LEU A 712 2.53 -38.74 -9.89
CA LEU A 712 3.83 -38.99 -9.24
C LEU A 712 3.88 -38.35 -7.85
N VAL A 713 3.34 -37.13 -7.70
CA VAL A 713 3.28 -36.38 -6.44
C VAL A 713 1.82 -36.20 -6.05
N GLY A 714 1.46 -36.66 -4.86
CA GLY A 714 0.08 -36.64 -4.36
C GLY A 714 -0.29 -35.35 -3.63
N GLY A 715 -1.59 -35.07 -3.52
CA GLY A 715 -2.13 -33.93 -2.77
C GLY A 715 -1.64 -33.87 -1.32
N ASP A 716 -1.62 -35.00 -0.61
CA ASP A 716 -1.16 -35.05 0.78
C ASP A 716 0.34 -34.80 0.93
N GLU A 717 1.15 -35.27 -0.02
CA GLU A 717 2.57 -34.97 -0.09
C GLU A 717 2.80 -33.45 -0.21
N VAL A 718 1.97 -32.77 -1.00
CA VAL A 718 2.01 -31.31 -1.14
C VAL A 718 1.54 -30.59 0.11
N LYS A 719 0.43 -30.99 0.73
CA LYS A 719 -0.05 -30.41 2.00
C LYS A 719 1.03 -30.49 3.08
N GLN A 720 1.67 -31.66 3.23
CA GLN A 720 2.75 -31.86 4.19
C GLN A 720 3.96 -30.97 3.89
N ASN A 721 4.38 -30.88 2.62
CA ASN A 721 5.48 -30.00 2.22
C ASN A 721 5.14 -28.51 2.47
N LEU A 722 3.93 -28.05 2.16
CA LEU A 722 3.50 -26.67 2.40
C LEU A 722 3.42 -26.34 3.88
N GLN A 723 2.99 -27.30 4.71
CA GLN A 723 2.99 -27.14 6.16
C GLN A 723 4.41 -27.02 6.71
N ARG A 724 5.35 -27.85 6.24
CA ARG A 724 6.78 -27.74 6.56
C ARG A 724 7.37 -26.42 6.07
N TYR A 725 7.04 -25.99 4.85
CA TYR A 725 7.51 -24.73 4.28
C TYR A 725 6.99 -23.56 5.10
N LYS A 726 5.70 -23.53 5.41
CA LYS A 726 5.08 -22.51 6.28
C LYS A 726 5.82 -22.40 7.61
N GLN A 727 6.02 -23.52 8.30
CA GLN A 727 6.73 -23.55 9.58
C GLN A 727 8.17 -23.05 9.43
N ARG A 728 8.91 -23.54 8.42
CA ARG A 728 10.31 -23.16 8.22
C ARG A 728 10.47 -21.73 7.71
N TYR A 729 9.56 -21.22 6.89
CA TYR A 729 9.53 -19.81 6.50
C TYR A 729 9.16 -18.91 7.66
N LYS A 730 8.25 -19.33 8.54
CA LYS A 730 7.99 -18.60 9.79
C LYS A 730 9.22 -18.60 10.68
N ALA A 731 9.89 -19.74 10.85
CA ALA A 731 11.14 -19.86 11.59
C ALA A 731 12.24 -19.00 10.96
N LEU A 732 12.46 -19.10 9.65
CA LEU A 732 13.44 -18.29 8.93
C LEU A 732 13.08 -16.80 8.95
N SER A 733 11.79 -16.46 8.91
CA SER A 733 11.33 -15.09 9.06
C SER A 733 11.59 -14.61 10.46
N SER A 734 11.23 -15.33 11.52
CA SER A 734 11.65 -14.97 12.88
C SER A 734 13.17 -14.90 13.01
N GLU A 735 13.90 -15.75 12.25
CA GLU A 735 15.36 -15.76 12.14
C GLU A 735 15.92 -14.63 11.22
N THR A 736 15.09 -13.76 10.63
CA THR A 736 15.51 -12.61 9.79
C THR A 736 14.69 -11.32 10.00
N SER A 737 13.59 -11.34 10.78
CA SER A 737 12.53 -10.32 10.93
C SER A 737 12.93 -9.19 11.86
N SER A 738 14.07 -8.62 11.57
CA SER A 738 14.81 -7.97 12.64
C SER A 738 15.89 -7.05 12.11
N SER A 739 16.50 -7.46 11.01
CA SER A 739 17.61 -6.74 10.42
C SER A 739 16.98 -5.64 9.55
N LYS A 740 15.77 -5.20 9.92
CA LYS A 740 14.88 -4.32 9.18
C LYS A 740 13.95 -3.61 10.15
N VAL A 741 13.82 -2.32 9.89
CA VAL A 741 12.79 -1.39 10.36
C VAL A 741 11.41 -2.06 10.35
N VAL A 742 10.64 -1.85 11.42
CA VAL A 742 9.23 -2.27 11.54
C VAL A 742 8.44 -1.68 10.37
N GLY A 743 7.82 -2.53 9.54
CA GLY A 743 6.92 -2.09 8.45
C GLY A 743 7.09 -2.77 7.08
N GLN A 744 8.15 -3.55 6.83
CA GLN A 744 8.27 -4.34 5.58
C GLN A 744 8.14 -5.85 5.82
N PRO A 745 7.31 -6.61 5.06
CA PRO A 745 7.35 -8.07 5.12
C PRO A 745 8.69 -8.59 4.59
N SER A 746 9.39 -9.42 5.37
CA SER A 746 10.60 -10.09 4.91
C SER A 746 10.27 -11.06 3.75
N ASN A 747 11.22 -11.32 2.85
CA ASN A 747 11.04 -12.33 1.79
C ASN A 747 10.65 -13.71 2.34
N PHE A 748 11.03 -14.01 3.59
CA PHE A 748 10.66 -15.24 4.29
C PHE A 748 9.25 -15.15 4.92
N GLY A 749 8.85 -14.00 5.45
CA GLY A 749 7.49 -13.73 5.91
C GLY A 749 6.48 -13.84 4.77
N LEU A 750 6.83 -13.32 3.59
CA LEU A 750 6.06 -13.54 2.37
C LEU A 750 6.00 -15.03 2.00
N GLY A 751 7.12 -15.76 2.08
CA GLY A 751 7.15 -17.21 1.87
C GLY A 751 6.23 -17.98 2.83
N ALA A 752 6.10 -17.55 4.08
CA ALA A 752 5.18 -18.14 5.07
C ALA A 752 3.72 -17.86 4.73
N SER A 753 3.40 -16.64 4.31
CA SER A 753 2.05 -16.26 3.86
C SER A 753 1.65 -17.01 2.60
N ILE A 754 2.54 -17.13 1.62
CA ILE A 754 2.31 -17.91 0.39
C ILE A 754 2.10 -19.39 0.72
N SER A 755 2.97 -19.98 1.56
CA SER A 755 2.82 -21.38 1.98
C SER A 755 1.49 -21.61 2.72
N SER A 756 1.04 -20.63 3.51
CA SER A 756 -0.24 -20.71 4.23
C SER A 756 -1.43 -20.62 3.28
N TYR A 757 -1.38 -19.75 2.28
CA TYR A 757 -2.39 -19.65 1.23
C TYR A 757 -2.48 -20.95 0.43
N MET A 758 -1.35 -21.41 -0.11
CA MET A 758 -1.32 -22.62 -0.95
C MET A 758 -1.72 -23.87 -0.16
N LEU A 759 -1.44 -23.93 1.15
CA LEU A 759 -1.89 -25.04 2.00
C LEU A 759 -3.42 -25.07 2.12
N ARG A 760 -4.07 -23.91 2.28
CA ARG A 760 -5.54 -23.81 2.28
C ARG A 760 -6.10 -24.25 0.93
N SER A 761 -5.57 -23.71 -0.16
CA SER A 761 -6.02 -24.09 -1.51
C SER A 761 -5.81 -25.59 -1.80
N ALA A 762 -4.68 -26.17 -1.36
CA ALA A 762 -4.44 -27.61 -1.49
C ALA A 762 -5.41 -28.47 -0.65
N ASN A 763 -5.85 -27.98 0.51
CA ASN A 763 -6.88 -28.65 1.30
C ASN A 763 -8.26 -28.62 0.62
N ASP A 764 -8.56 -27.55 -0.12
CA ASP A 764 -9.80 -27.43 -0.89
C ASP A 764 -9.79 -28.29 -2.16
N VAL A 765 -8.63 -28.41 -2.81
CA VAL A 765 -8.49 -29.10 -4.10
C VAL A 765 -8.29 -30.61 -3.94
N PHE A 766 -7.61 -31.06 -2.89
CA PHE A 766 -7.30 -32.47 -2.66
C PHE A 766 -8.10 -33.01 -1.46
N VAL A 767 -9.41 -33.19 -1.63
CA VAL A 767 -10.31 -33.72 -0.59
C VAL A 767 -10.40 -35.25 -0.70
N ASP A 768 -10.53 -35.95 0.44
CA ASP A 768 -10.53 -37.43 0.50
C ASP A 768 -11.85 -38.08 0.02
N GLU A 769 -12.90 -37.31 -0.21
CA GLU A 769 -14.16 -37.82 -0.79
C GLU A 769 -14.29 -37.40 -2.26
N PRO A 770 -14.68 -38.32 -3.16
CA PRO A 770 -14.90 -37.99 -4.55
C PRO A 770 -16.08 -37.03 -4.63
N ILE A 771 -15.80 -35.76 -4.94
CA ILE A 771 -16.81 -34.83 -5.42
C ILE A 771 -17.32 -35.42 -6.74
N ASP A 772 -18.62 -35.65 -6.81
CA ASP A 772 -19.33 -36.04 -8.03
C ASP A 772 -18.84 -35.17 -9.20
N PRO A 773 -18.22 -35.76 -10.24
CA PRO A 773 -17.72 -35.01 -11.39
C PRO A 773 -18.81 -34.15 -12.07
N ASP A 774 -20.09 -34.52 -11.92
CA ASP A 774 -21.23 -33.80 -12.49
C ASP A 774 -21.66 -32.57 -11.66
N ALA A 775 -21.11 -32.37 -10.46
CA ALA A 775 -21.44 -31.23 -9.60
C ALA A 775 -20.70 -29.93 -9.98
N LEU A 776 -19.61 -29.99 -10.78
CA LEU A 776 -18.82 -28.82 -11.17
C LEU A 776 -19.05 -28.32 -12.61
N ASN A 777 -19.70 -29.09 -13.49
CA ASN A 777 -19.86 -28.74 -14.90
C ASN A 777 -21.32 -28.83 -15.36
N ARG A 778 -22.09 -27.76 -15.17
CA ARG A 778 -23.39 -27.57 -15.86
C ARG A 778 -23.30 -26.72 -17.13
N HIS A 779 -22.11 -26.26 -17.51
CA HIS A 779 -21.87 -25.64 -18.81
C HIS A 779 -20.68 -26.30 -19.52
N PRO A 780 -20.88 -26.99 -20.65
CA PRO A 780 -19.81 -27.69 -21.38
C PRO A 780 -18.74 -26.76 -21.99
N ASP A 781 -18.96 -25.44 -21.95
CA ASP A 781 -18.12 -24.44 -22.61
C ASP A 781 -17.17 -23.67 -21.67
N PHE A 782 -17.24 -23.88 -20.35
CA PHE A 782 -16.46 -23.14 -19.36
C PHE A 782 -15.93 -24.07 -18.26
N VAL A 783 -14.61 -24.27 -18.23
CA VAL A 783 -13.95 -25.13 -17.23
C VAL A 783 -12.91 -24.30 -16.47
N VAL A 784 -12.99 -24.30 -15.14
CA VAL A 784 -11.96 -23.74 -14.25
C VAL A 784 -11.19 -24.89 -13.61
N GLU A 785 -9.93 -25.05 -13.99
CA GLU A 785 -9.03 -26.04 -13.41
C GLU A 785 -8.00 -25.36 -12.52
N ARG A 786 -8.05 -25.61 -11.20
CA ARG A 786 -6.94 -25.27 -10.31
C ARG A 786 -5.91 -26.39 -10.37
N ARG A 787 -4.66 -26.08 -10.69
CA ARG A 787 -3.60 -27.06 -10.90
C ARG A 787 -2.38 -26.73 -10.07
N PHE A 788 -1.85 -27.76 -9.39
CA PHE A 788 -0.64 -27.67 -8.61
C PHE A 788 0.53 -28.34 -9.35
N PHE A 789 1.70 -27.73 -9.25
CA PHE A 789 2.94 -28.24 -9.84
C PHE A 789 4.07 -28.23 -8.82
N ALA A 790 4.91 -29.26 -8.85
CA ALA A 790 6.04 -29.43 -7.96
C ALA A 790 7.36 -29.54 -8.74
N VAL A 791 8.43 -28.89 -8.27
CA VAL A 791 9.81 -29.16 -8.73
C VAL A 791 10.43 -30.23 -7.85
N MET A 792 11.03 -31.24 -8.49
CA MET A 792 11.81 -32.28 -7.83
C MET A 792 13.06 -32.65 -8.65
N LYS A 793 14.02 -33.36 -8.04
CA LYS A 793 15.10 -33.99 -8.82
C LYS A 793 14.57 -35.18 -9.61
N LYS A 794 15.13 -35.41 -10.80
CA LYS A 794 14.82 -36.58 -11.64
C LYS A 794 15.13 -37.90 -10.94
N SER A 795 16.17 -37.93 -10.09
CA SER A 795 16.56 -39.09 -9.28
C SER A 795 15.53 -39.47 -8.23
N ASP A 796 14.72 -38.51 -7.75
CA ASP A 796 13.77 -38.75 -6.66
C ASP A 796 12.42 -39.34 -7.17
N LYS A 797 12.32 -39.60 -8.48
CA LYS A 797 11.12 -40.18 -9.11
C LYS A 797 10.76 -41.56 -8.54
N LEU A 798 11.76 -42.36 -8.20
CA LEU A 798 11.58 -43.73 -7.72
C LEU A 798 11.54 -43.83 -6.19
N LYS A 799 11.70 -42.71 -5.49
CA LYS A 799 11.62 -42.68 -4.03
C LYS A 799 10.16 -42.71 -3.58
N PRO A 800 9.88 -43.36 -2.43
CA PRO A 800 8.57 -43.26 -1.82
C PRO A 800 8.29 -41.80 -1.41
N PRO A 801 7.01 -41.38 -1.31
CA PRO A 801 6.62 -39.99 -1.07
C PRO A 801 7.33 -39.34 0.14
N GLU A 802 7.51 -40.09 1.22
CA GLU A 802 8.17 -39.65 2.45
C GLU A 802 9.67 -39.33 2.29
N GLU A 803 10.34 -39.93 1.31
CA GLU A 803 11.77 -39.71 1.01
C GLU A 803 11.99 -38.75 -0.17
N ARG A 804 10.90 -38.32 -0.83
CA ARG A 804 10.97 -37.45 -2.00
C ARG A 804 11.15 -36.00 -1.57
N GLN A 805 12.13 -35.34 -2.17
CA GLN A 805 12.37 -33.93 -1.89
C GLN A 805 11.70 -33.03 -2.94
N ILE A 806 10.74 -32.24 -2.47
CA ILE A 806 10.15 -31.15 -3.25
C ILE A 806 10.97 -29.89 -3.02
N TYR A 807 11.33 -29.20 -4.11
CA TYR A 807 12.17 -28.00 -4.13
C TYR A 807 11.38 -26.72 -4.41
N GLY A 808 10.12 -26.83 -4.79
CA GLY A 808 9.20 -25.71 -4.98
C GLY A 808 7.84 -26.18 -5.45
N LEU A 809 6.82 -25.36 -5.18
CA LEU A 809 5.42 -25.60 -5.52
C LEU A 809 4.83 -24.35 -6.20
N ALA A 810 3.96 -24.56 -7.18
CA ALA A 810 3.22 -23.51 -7.85
C ALA A 810 1.76 -23.89 -8.00
N GLU A 811 0.90 -22.91 -7.84
CA GLU A 811 -0.55 -22.99 -8.06
C GLU A 811 -0.91 -22.10 -9.24
N LEU A 812 -1.57 -22.70 -10.23
CA LEU A 812 -2.05 -22.01 -11.43
C LEU A 812 -3.53 -22.31 -11.62
N ASN A 813 -4.30 -21.31 -12.04
CA ASN A 813 -5.67 -21.50 -12.50
C ASN A 813 -5.69 -21.50 -14.02
N ALA A 814 -6.36 -22.48 -14.64
CA ALA A 814 -6.60 -22.53 -16.07
C ALA A 814 -8.10 -22.36 -16.34
N PHE A 815 -8.46 -21.29 -17.05
CA PHE A 815 -9.82 -20.98 -17.43
C PHE A 815 -9.99 -21.30 -18.91
N THR A 816 -10.75 -22.34 -19.25
CA THR A 816 -10.96 -22.71 -20.64
C THR A 816 -12.37 -22.32 -21.09
N THR A 817 -12.45 -21.41 -22.05
CA THR A 817 -13.70 -20.95 -22.67
C THR A 817 -13.65 -21.22 -24.17
N LYS A 818 -14.59 -22.03 -24.69
CA LYS A 818 -14.65 -22.38 -26.12
C LYS A 818 -13.31 -22.88 -26.71
N GLY A 819 -12.61 -23.73 -25.97
CA GLY A 819 -11.31 -24.31 -26.36
C GLY A 819 -10.10 -23.36 -26.26
N LYS A 820 -10.27 -22.15 -25.75
CA LYS A 820 -9.20 -21.19 -25.48
C LYS A 820 -8.96 -21.11 -23.98
N THR A 821 -7.71 -21.16 -23.56
CA THR A 821 -7.35 -21.23 -22.14
C THR A 821 -6.63 -19.96 -21.68
N GLU A 822 -7.03 -19.42 -20.55
CA GLU A 822 -6.28 -18.38 -19.83
C GLU A 822 -5.63 -19.00 -18.61
N VAL A 823 -4.40 -18.57 -18.28
CA VAL A 823 -3.64 -19.15 -17.17
C VAL A 823 -3.24 -18.06 -16.18
N ASP A 824 -3.75 -18.15 -14.96
CA ASP A 824 -3.38 -17.25 -13.89
C ASP A 824 -2.33 -17.93 -13.02
N VAL A 825 -1.16 -17.30 -12.90
CA VAL A 825 -0.13 -17.73 -11.95
C VAL A 825 -0.50 -17.17 -10.58
N VAL A 826 -1.19 -18.00 -9.79
CA VAL A 826 -1.77 -17.60 -8.51
C VAL A 826 -0.67 -17.38 -7.48
N GLN A 827 0.13 -18.41 -7.22
CA GLN A 827 1.22 -18.36 -6.25
C GLN A 827 2.37 -19.31 -6.60
N VAL A 828 3.58 -18.94 -6.19
CA VAL A 828 4.79 -19.78 -6.34
C VAL A 828 5.63 -19.70 -5.08
N VAL A 829 5.95 -20.86 -4.50
CA VAL A 829 6.82 -20.97 -3.33
C VAL A 829 7.98 -21.93 -3.61
N VAL A 830 9.20 -21.56 -3.21
CA VAL A 830 10.40 -22.41 -3.34
C VAL A 830 10.68 -23.06 -1.99
N HIS A 831 11.44 -24.15 -1.93
CA HIS A 831 11.82 -24.74 -0.65
C HIS A 831 12.68 -23.75 0.16
N PRO A 832 12.30 -23.45 1.41
CA PRO A 832 12.93 -22.40 2.22
C PRO A 832 14.43 -22.58 2.34
N GLU A 833 14.91 -23.80 2.58
CA GLU A 833 16.34 -24.07 2.80
C GLU A 833 17.20 -24.07 1.54
N THR A 834 16.58 -24.15 0.37
CA THR A 834 17.32 -24.10 -0.90
C THR A 834 17.48 -22.69 -1.44
N GLN A 835 16.78 -21.70 -0.87
CA GLN A 835 16.96 -20.32 -1.29
C GLN A 835 18.31 -19.76 -0.81
N ASP A 836 19.00 -19.04 -1.70
CA ASP A 836 20.14 -18.19 -1.37
C ASP A 836 19.66 -17.01 -0.51
N GLY A 837 19.69 -17.19 0.81
CA GLY A 837 19.22 -16.22 1.80
C GLY A 837 20.29 -15.21 2.21
N GLY A 838 21.26 -14.94 1.34
CA GLY A 838 22.49 -14.26 1.74
C GLY A 838 23.37 -15.14 2.61
N THR A 839 24.53 -14.62 2.99
CA THR A 839 25.64 -15.37 3.62
C THR A 839 25.34 -15.75 5.08
N LEU A 840 24.28 -15.21 5.72
CA LEU A 840 23.79 -15.62 7.06
C LEU A 840 23.40 -17.10 7.06
N LYS A 841 22.80 -17.57 5.95
CA LYS A 841 22.55 -18.99 5.73
C LYS A 841 23.82 -19.81 5.56
N LYS A 842 24.90 -19.24 5.02
CA LYS A 842 26.16 -19.98 4.79
C LYS A 842 26.93 -20.22 6.09
N GLU A 843 26.87 -19.29 7.04
CA GLU A 843 27.48 -19.44 8.37
C GLU A 843 26.63 -20.32 9.31
N ALA A 844 25.29 -20.18 9.30
CA ALA A 844 24.39 -21.08 10.01
C ALA A 844 24.43 -22.52 9.45
N LEU A 845 24.57 -22.70 8.12
CA LEU A 845 24.78 -24.02 7.52
C LEU A 845 26.16 -24.60 7.84
N ALA A 846 27.19 -23.79 8.08
CA ALA A 846 28.53 -24.28 8.38
C ALA A 846 28.62 -24.96 9.76
N GLN A 847 27.82 -24.50 10.73
CA GLN A 847 27.84 -24.99 12.12
C GLN A 847 26.97 -26.24 12.37
N ALA A 848 26.02 -26.57 11.49
CA ALA A 848 25.17 -27.75 11.63
C ALA A 848 25.90 -29.03 11.16
N THR A 849 26.35 -29.85 12.12
CA THR A 849 26.96 -31.17 11.89
C THR A 849 25.98 -32.27 12.32
N SER A 850 25.19 -32.82 11.37
CA SER A 850 24.73 -34.23 11.35
C SER A 850 23.51 -34.52 10.43
N VAL A 851 22.83 -33.53 9.84
CA VAL A 851 21.68 -33.80 8.94
C VAL A 851 22.05 -33.52 7.48
N ALA A 852 21.64 -34.39 6.57
CA ALA A 852 21.89 -34.29 5.13
C ALA A 852 21.46 -32.92 4.58
N ARG A 853 22.44 -32.09 4.18
CA ARG A 853 22.23 -30.71 3.74
C ARG A 853 21.56 -30.66 2.36
N LEU A 854 20.49 -29.88 2.22
CA LEU A 854 19.89 -29.56 0.92
C LEU A 854 20.77 -28.55 0.15
N PRO A 855 20.88 -28.69 -1.19
CA PRO A 855 21.67 -27.76 -1.99
C PRO A 855 21.04 -26.37 -2.03
N ILE A 856 21.87 -25.33 -2.05
CA ILE A 856 21.42 -23.97 -2.36
C ILE A 856 21.17 -23.87 -3.86
N LEU A 857 19.99 -23.41 -4.25
CA LEU A 857 19.48 -23.38 -5.60
C LEU A 857 19.13 -21.96 -6.04
N LYS A 858 19.39 -21.66 -7.32
CA LYS A 858 19.01 -20.40 -7.98
C LYS A 858 18.10 -20.72 -9.16
N GLY A 859 17.09 -19.87 -9.39
CA GLY A 859 16.21 -19.97 -10.55
C GLY A 859 15.07 -20.98 -10.43
N VAL A 860 14.87 -21.64 -9.27
CA VAL A 860 13.83 -22.67 -9.06
C VAL A 860 12.43 -22.13 -9.33
N GLY A 861 12.08 -20.95 -8.81
CA GLY A 861 10.75 -20.35 -9.03
C GLY A 861 10.48 -20.07 -10.51
N THR A 862 11.43 -19.47 -11.22
CA THR A 862 11.31 -19.24 -12.68
C THR A 862 11.22 -20.56 -13.46
N PHE A 863 12.04 -21.55 -13.12
CA PHE A 863 12.00 -22.88 -13.74
C PHE A 863 10.62 -23.54 -13.51
N LEU A 864 10.10 -23.47 -12.29
CA LEU A 864 8.80 -24.02 -11.94
C LEU A 864 7.67 -23.35 -12.73
N THR A 865 7.58 -22.02 -12.70
CA THR A 865 6.51 -21.28 -13.39
C THR A 865 6.51 -21.54 -14.89
N VAL A 866 7.67 -21.43 -15.55
CA VAL A 866 7.77 -21.62 -17.00
C VAL A 866 7.39 -23.04 -17.42
N HIS A 867 7.84 -24.05 -16.67
CA HIS A 867 7.53 -25.44 -16.98
C HIS A 867 6.11 -25.84 -16.59
N ALA A 868 5.49 -25.23 -15.57
CA ALA A 868 4.09 -25.40 -15.22
C ALA A 868 3.16 -24.85 -16.32
N ILE A 869 3.39 -23.62 -16.78
CA ILE A 869 2.65 -23.03 -17.90
C ILE A 869 2.81 -23.88 -19.16
N LYS A 870 4.03 -24.37 -19.44
CA LYS A 870 4.28 -25.29 -20.57
C LYS A 870 3.59 -26.64 -20.42
N ALA A 871 3.36 -27.13 -19.19
CA ALA A 871 2.62 -28.36 -18.97
C ALA A 871 1.14 -28.17 -19.34
N ILE A 872 0.54 -27.06 -18.91
CA ILE A 872 -0.84 -26.67 -19.30
C ILE A 872 -0.93 -26.48 -20.81
N SER A 873 0.06 -25.85 -21.45
CA SER A 873 0.05 -25.59 -22.90
C SER A 873 0.10 -26.85 -23.77
N LYS A 874 0.38 -28.04 -23.21
CA LYS A 874 0.36 -29.30 -23.97
C LYS A 874 -1.06 -29.84 -24.17
N GLY A 875 -2.00 -29.45 -23.32
CA GLY A 875 -3.41 -29.87 -23.38
C GLY A 875 -4.40 -28.76 -23.74
N ALA A 876 -3.96 -27.50 -23.84
CA ALA A 876 -4.84 -26.33 -23.92
C ALA A 876 -4.29 -25.23 -24.85
N ASP A 877 -5.18 -24.48 -25.53
CA ASP A 877 -4.81 -23.32 -26.34
C ASP A 877 -4.64 -22.06 -25.49
N ILE A 878 -3.48 -21.88 -24.85
CA ILE A 878 -3.24 -20.72 -23.96
C ILE A 878 -3.22 -19.41 -24.77
N ARG A 879 -4.13 -18.48 -24.44
CA ARG A 879 -4.25 -17.13 -25.02
C ARG A 879 -3.83 -15.98 -24.12
N LYS A 880 -3.88 -16.15 -22.80
CA LYS A 880 -3.57 -15.10 -21.82
C LYS A 880 -2.88 -15.71 -20.60
N ILE A 881 -1.90 -15.03 -20.03
CA ILE A 881 -1.29 -15.34 -18.74
C ILE A 881 -1.44 -14.12 -17.84
N ARG A 882 -2.04 -14.26 -16.66
CA ARG A 882 -2.12 -13.16 -15.68
C ARG A 882 -1.24 -13.46 -14.47
N THR A 883 -0.67 -12.41 -13.87
CA THR A 883 0.12 -12.53 -12.63
C THR A 883 -0.05 -11.29 -11.79
N ASP A 884 -0.37 -11.46 -10.51
CA ASP A 884 -0.38 -10.35 -9.57
C ASP A 884 1.06 -9.99 -9.19
N ALA A 885 1.47 -8.76 -9.45
CA ALA A 885 2.79 -8.26 -9.06
C ALA A 885 2.79 -7.82 -7.57
N VAL A 886 2.48 -8.74 -6.66
CA VAL A 886 2.66 -8.51 -5.20
C VAL A 886 4.14 -8.75 -4.80
N ASN A 887 4.99 -9.21 -5.73
CA ASN A 887 6.41 -9.52 -5.48
C ASN A 887 7.30 -9.11 -6.67
N PRO A 888 8.49 -8.50 -6.44
CA PRO A 888 9.48 -8.20 -7.50
C PRO A 888 9.91 -9.41 -8.36
N ARG A 889 9.75 -10.65 -7.87
CA ARG A 889 10.02 -11.87 -8.67
C ARG A 889 8.94 -12.13 -9.74
N SER A 890 7.69 -11.82 -9.45
CA SER A 890 6.56 -11.94 -10.40
C SER A 890 6.65 -10.86 -11.48
N ALA A 891 7.03 -9.64 -11.09
CA ALA A 891 7.34 -8.55 -12.02
C ALA A 891 8.47 -8.92 -13.00
N ARG A 892 9.55 -9.54 -12.52
CA ARG A 892 10.69 -9.97 -13.37
C ARG A 892 10.36 -11.12 -14.33
N ILE A 893 9.34 -11.92 -14.02
CA ILE A 893 8.80 -12.95 -14.94
C ILE A 893 7.91 -12.27 -15.98
N ALA A 894 7.05 -11.34 -15.57
CA ALA A 894 6.23 -10.53 -16.46
C ALA A 894 7.09 -9.74 -17.48
N GLU A 895 8.19 -9.13 -17.01
CA GLU A 895 9.19 -8.45 -17.85
C GLU A 895 9.86 -9.37 -18.87
N LYS A 896 10.18 -10.62 -18.50
CA LYS A 896 10.81 -11.61 -19.42
C LYS A 896 9.88 -12.05 -20.56
N PHE A 897 8.58 -11.84 -20.42
CA PHE A 897 7.56 -12.23 -21.39
C PHE A 897 6.88 -11.04 -22.07
N ASP A 898 7.44 -9.83 -21.95
CA ASP A 898 6.88 -8.59 -22.51
C ASP A 898 5.42 -8.35 -22.08
N ALA A 899 5.12 -8.56 -20.79
CA ALA A 899 3.80 -8.32 -20.20
C ALA A 899 3.33 -6.88 -20.41
N LYS A 900 2.04 -6.71 -20.75
CA LYS A 900 1.37 -5.41 -20.76
C LYS A 900 0.87 -5.06 -19.35
N ARG A 901 0.72 -3.78 -19.06
CA ARG A 901 0.23 -3.32 -17.75
C ARG A 901 -1.28 -3.11 -17.81
N VAL A 902 -1.98 -3.47 -16.73
CA VAL A 902 -3.44 -3.26 -16.60
C VAL A 902 -3.71 -2.49 -15.33
N VAL A 903 -4.33 -1.33 -15.42
CA VAL A 903 -4.54 -0.46 -14.24
C VAL A 903 -5.51 -1.13 -13.27
N ASN A 904 -5.23 -1.03 -11.97
CA ASN A 904 -6.11 -1.56 -10.92
C ASN A 904 -7.02 -0.44 -10.41
N GLN A 905 -8.27 -0.79 -10.13
CA GLN A 905 -9.32 0.08 -9.59
C GLN A 905 -9.25 0.25 -8.09
#